data_AF-A0A1A5YV84-F1
#
_entry.id   AF-A0A1A5YV84-F1
#
_cell.length_a   1.000
_cell.length_b   1.000
_cell.length_c   1.000
_cell.angle_alpha   90.00
_cell.angle_beta   90.00
_cell.angle_gamma   90.00
#
_symmetry.space_group_name_H-M   'P 1'
#
loop_
_entity.id
_entity.type
_entity.pdbx_description
1 polymer ?
#
loop_
_entity_poly.entity_id
_entity_poly.type
_entity_poly.pdbx_seq_one_letter_code
_entity_poly.pdbx_strand_id
1 'polypeptide(L)'
;MTKLGDQGWKRSLLTAVLAFLVPGLGHLFNGLYARGFLLMAGLLLDYVAIFRLADEDGGRHLLLIVYLCLLLPVFYFISVYDSLQRKDYEAKEPKALRPIQGLLLALTGLVMMALLKPPPLLQPWLNELAEYAVGPLLLLLSGFLALRARSREGDGIVYKLGRVTAALLILTVGFLLLWDLLRGRNDIALLKDWWPLLFVLLGIEMTLCSFVFRQKFNRRRLDAKGISAALVVAVTAFSVTQYADFPVRWLDQFNVDLSGAMSYSDEQGFQFERNVIKVPLDPSISSISIQNPNGDVKIRNSSAASEIEIYSTIWVDVEQQGEADAIAAGSVVGITPGKEVVVEGRGKAYGPSGSRLPRINLEIVLPVIEAAGNPDSNFNRGSGREPELGPGDVRAGELPEAERELETEQSAASLPEASELTNLDSTAIGESDGVDIMNVTPTMEETLAMGQTSPVDQTETPPADGNEEELPEQSNEDGAPEGDEALPPESARMLPKVSLSIEISNGGVDIAGLEFLGGTRIAAGSGMVSIADITGPVSAKVTDGGIKAAGINGESIFEVKNGAIEGSNIKGGAMYAATTNGNVLLSTIGSDLVAETKNGAIEIQDAEAGIKADTLNGSITIGSGTVGGNWDLDSSVGEINLTLPDTGDYSLYGSVTFGKISTELPFEQIRKTIRGTIGGGTFRIHINATNSISIRSRQ
;
A
#
# COMPACT_ATOMS: atom_id res chain seq x y z
N MET A 1 -32.35 -32.10 47.46
CA MET A 1 -32.87 -31.74 46.13
C MET A 1 -31.81 -30.96 45.35
N THR A 2 -30.72 -31.60 44.92
CA THR A 2 -29.49 -30.90 44.49
C THR A 2 -28.74 -31.62 43.35
N LYS A 3 -29.47 -32.29 42.44
CA LYS A 3 -28.91 -32.88 41.20
C LYS A 3 -29.56 -32.41 39.89
N LEU A 4 -30.60 -31.58 39.96
CA LEU A 4 -31.34 -31.11 38.77
C LEU A 4 -30.81 -29.80 38.16
N GLY A 5 -30.12 -28.96 38.94
CA GLY A 5 -29.60 -27.66 38.46
C GLY A 5 -28.42 -27.77 37.48
N ASP A 6 -27.41 -28.59 37.81
CA ASP A 6 -26.17 -28.72 37.03
C ASP A 6 -26.40 -29.31 35.62
N GLN A 7 -27.32 -30.28 35.51
CA GLN A 7 -27.73 -30.86 34.21
C GLN A 7 -28.37 -29.82 33.29
N GLY A 8 -29.19 -28.90 33.82
CA GLY A 8 -29.81 -27.82 33.04
C GLY A 8 -28.83 -26.79 32.51
N TRP A 9 -27.77 -26.50 33.28
CA TRP A 9 -26.69 -25.61 32.85
C TRP A 9 -25.84 -26.23 31.74
N LYS A 10 -25.38 -27.48 31.92
CA LYS A 10 -24.59 -28.22 30.91
C LYS A 10 -25.33 -28.39 29.59
N ARG A 11 -26.62 -28.76 29.61
CA ARG A 11 -27.43 -28.86 28.39
C ARG A 11 -27.62 -27.50 27.72
N SER A 12 -27.79 -26.42 28.48
CA SER A 12 -27.90 -25.06 27.92
C SER A 12 -26.61 -24.56 27.29
N LEU A 13 -25.45 -24.87 27.87
CA LEU A 13 -24.15 -24.59 27.25
C LEU A 13 -24.00 -25.36 25.95
N LEU A 14 -24.36 -26.65 25.94
CA LEU A 14 -24.30 -27.47 24.74
C LEU A 14 -25.25 -26.93 23.63
N THR A 15 -26.48 -26.54 23.97
CA THR A 15 -27.40 -25.86 23.04
C THR A 15 -26.76 -24.58 22.46
N ALA A 16 -26.12 -23.76 23.28
CA ALA A 16 -25.48 -22.52 22.84
C ALA A 16 -24.28 -22.77 21.91
N VAL A 17 -23.40 -23.70 22.29
CA VAL A 17 -22.24 -24.10 21.48
C VAL A 17 -22.68 -24.68 20.15
N LEU A 18 -23.70 -25.56 20.12
CA LEU A 18 -24.26 -26.10 18.88
C LEU A 18 -24.90 -25.00 18.01
N ALA A 19 -25.66 -24.08 18.61
CA ALA A 19 -26.29 -22.95 17.92
C ALA A 19 -25.27 -21.93 17.37
N PHE A 20 -24.09 -21.84 17.98
CA PHE A 20 -22.96 -21.02 17.53
C PHE A 20 -22.11 -21.71 16.46
N LEU A 21 -21.93 -23.05 16.54
CA LEU A 21 -21.18 -23.81 15.54
C LEU A 21 -21.87 -23.80 14.18
N VAL A 22 -23.17 -24.14 14.16
CA VAL A 22 -23.99 -24.18 12.94
C VAL A 22 -25.36 -23.58 13.25
N PRO A 23 -25.76 -22.47 12.59
CA PRO A 23 -27.07 -21.87 12.80
C PRO A 23 -28.24 -22.85 12.61
N GLY A 24 -29.08 -22.94 13.64
CA GLY A 24 -30.20 -23.88 13.73
C GLY A 24 -29.90 -25.20 14.46
N LEU A 25 -28.64 -25.61 14.64
CA LEU A 25 -28.30 -26.91 15.24
C LEU A 25 -28.72 -27.01 16.73
N GLY A 26 -28.67 -25.90 17.47
CA GLY A 26 -29.24 -25.83 18.83
C GLY A 26 -30.76 -26.01 18.88
N HIS A 27 -31.49 -25.63 17.83
CA HIS A 27 -32.93 -25.90 17.72
C HIS A 27 -33.21 -27.38 17.44
N LEU A 28 -32.38 -28.04 16.62
CA LEU A 28 -32.44 -29.50 16.42
C LEU A 28 -32.21 -30.25 17.74
N PHE A 29 -31.18 -29.88 18.51
CA PHE A 29 -30.89 -30.48 19.82
C PHE A 29 -32.05 -30.32 20.83
N ASN A 30 -32.78 -29.20 20.75
CA ASN A 30 -33.97 -28.93 21.55
C ASN A 30 -35.27 -29.53 20.97
N GLY A 31 -35.21 -30.39 19.94
CA GLY A 31 -36.36 -31.05 19.31
C GLY A 31 -37.23 -30.17 18.40
N LEU A 32 -36.78 -28.95 18.07
CA LEU A 32 -37.49 -27.98 17.23
C LEU A 32 -37.08 -28.11 15.75
N TYR A 33 -37.13 -29.33 15.21
CA TYR A 33 -36.63 -29.71 13.89
C TYR A 33 -36.97 -28.73 12.76
N ALA A 34 -38.24 -28.35 12.60
CA ALA A 34 -38.68 -27.45 11.53
C ALA A 34 -38.00 -26.06 11.58
N ARG A 35 -37.61 -25.58 12.76
CA ARG A 35 -36.89 -24.29 12.90
C ARG A 35 -35.40 -24.45 12.65
N GLY A 36 -34.81 -25.53 13.16
CA GLY A 36 -33.40 -25.83 12.91
C GLY A 36 -33.12 -25.99 11.42
N PHE A 37 -33.92 -26.79 10.72
CA PHE A 37 -33.78 -26.98 9.27
C PHE A 37 -34.05 -25.70 8.46
N LEU A 38 -35.03 -24.88 8.82
CA LEU A 38 -35.28 -23.61 8.11
C LEU A 38 -34.17 -22.57 8.33
N LEU A 39 -33.56 -22.50 9.52
CA LEU A 39 -32.39 -21.63 9.76
C LEU A 39 -31.17 -22.11 8.97
N MET A 40 -30.89 -23.42 8.99
CA MET A 40 -29.78 -24.01 8.27
C MET A 40 -29.94 -23.86 6.75
N ALA A 41 -31.13 -24.13 6.21
CA ALA A 41 -31.42 -23.95 4.78
C ALA A 41 -31.41 -22.48 4.35
N GLY A 42 -31.83 -21.56 5.23
CA GLY A 42 -31.72 -20.11 4.99
C GLY A 42 -30.26 -19.66 4.86
N LEU A 43 -29.39 -20.09 5.78
CA LEU A 43 -27.96 -19.79 5.75
C LEU A 43 -27.26 -20.44 4.53
N LEU A 44 -27.60 -21.69 4.18
CA LEU A 44 -27.03 -22.33 2.99
C LEU A 44 -27.47 -21.63 1.69
N LEU A 45 -28.72 -21.16 1.61
CA LEU A 45 -29.20 -20.35 0.49
C LEU A 45 -28.45 -19.01 0.40
N ASP A 46 -28.20 -18.36 1.53
CA ASP A 46 -27.46 -17.09 1.64
C ASP A 46 -26.01 -17.25 1.14
N TYR A 47 -25.29 -18.29 1.60
CA TYR A 47 -23.97 -18.64 1.07
C TYR A 47 -23.98 -18.95 -0.43
N VAL A 48 -24.93 -19.75 -0.91
CA VAL A 48 -25.04 -20.09 -2.35
C VAL A 48 -25.34 -18.84 -3.19
N ALA A 49 -26.15 -17.91 -2.69
CA ALA A 49 -26.39 -16.63 -3.34
C ALA A 49 -25.12 -15.77 -3.39
N ILE A 50 -24.38 -15.65 -2.28
CA ILE A 50 -23.10 -14.91 -2.24
C ILE A 50 -22.12 -15.49 -3.27
N PHE A 51 -21.85 -16.80 -3.24
CA PHE A 51 -20.90 -17.43 -4.16
C PHE A 51 -21.30 -17.32 -5.63
N ARG A 52 -22.59 -17.43 -5.96
CA ARG A 52 -23.07 -17.28 -7.35
C ARG A 52 -23.03 -15.83 -7.84
N LEU A 53 -23.23 -14.86 -6.96
CA LEU A 53 -23.20 -13.44 -7.31
C LEU A 53 -21.78 -12.87 -7.35
N ALA A 54 -20.84 -13.41 -6.56
CA ALA A 54 -19.44 -13.00 -6.50
C ALA A 54 -18.54 -13.63 -7.58
N ASP A 55 -19.16 -14.25 -8.59
CA ASP A 55 -18.53 -14.82 -9.79
C ASP A 55 -18.05 -13.68 -10.74
N GLU A 56 -17.75 -13.96 -12.01
CA GLU A 56 -17.21 -13.00 -13.01
C GLU A 56 -17.91 -11.61 -13.10
N ASP A 57 -19.19 -11.50 -12.69
CA ASP A 57 -20.00 -10.27 -12.66
C ASP A 57 -20.05 -9.55 -11.28
N GLY A 58 -19.23 -9.96 -10.29
CA GLY A 58 -19.38 -9.60 -8.87
C GLY A 58 -19.48 -8.10 -8.55
N GLY A 59 -18.82 -7.25 -9.34
CA GLY A 59 -18.91 -5.79 -9.19
C GLY A 59 -20.31 -5.23 -9.44
N ARG A 60 -21.07 -5.79 -10.38
CA ARG A 60 -22.45 -5.34 -10.69
C ARG A 60 -23.43 -5.64 -9.57
N HIS A 61 -23.20 -6.74 -8.84
CA HIS A 61 -24.09 -7.22 -7.78
C HIS A 61 -23.62 -6.86 -6.36
N LEU A 62 -22.60 -6.01 -6.24
CA LEU A 62 -21.90 -5.68 -4.99
C LEU A 62 -22.84 -5.29 -3.84
N LEU A 63 -23.84 -4.43 -4.10
CA LEU A 63 -24.79 -3.99 -3.07
C LEU A 63 -25.63 -5.15 -2.52
N LEU A 64 -26.07 -6.08 -3.37
CA LEU A 64 -26.80 -7.27 -2.93
C LEU A 64 -25.88 -8.21 -2.14
N ILE A 65 -24.65 -8.43 -2.62
CA ILE A 65 -23.64 -9.27 -1.94
C ILE A 65 -23.35 -8.73 -0.53
N VAL A 66 -23.14 -7.42 -0.36
CA VAL A 66 -22.89 -6.82 0.96
C VAL A 66 -24.10 -6.97 1.89
N TYR A 67 -25.34 -6.90 1.38
CA TYR A 67 -26.53 -7.17 2.19
C TYR A 67 -26.67 -8.65 2.60
N LEU A 68 -26.29 -9.60 1.75
CA LEU A 68 -26.24 -11.03 2.10
C LEU A 68 -25.15 -11.27 3.16
N CYS A 69 -23.96 -10.67 3.01
CA CYS A 69 -22.90 -10.72 4.03
C CYS A 69 -23.34 -10.15 5.39
N LEU A 70 -24.16 -9.10 5.42
CA LEU A 70 -24.77 -8.56 6.67
C LEU A 70 -25.84 -9.49 7.27
N LEU A 71 -26.41 -10.40 6.47
CA LEU A 71 -27.44 -11.35 6.88
C LEU A 71 -26.83 -12.55 7.61
N LEU A 72 -25.58 -12.94 7.27
CA LEU A 72 -24.84 -14.01 7.95
C LEU A 72 -24.77 -13.82 9.48
N PRO A 73 -24.26 -12.70 10.06
CA PRO A 73 -24.29 -12.48 11.52
C PRO A 73 -25.71 -12.52 12.13
N VAL A 74 -26.74 -12.13 11.36
CA VAL A 74 -28.14 -12.15 11.81
C VAL A 74 -28.64 -13.59 11.97
N PHE A 75 -28.26 -14.53 11.08
CA PHE A 75 -28.56 -15.96 11.27
C PHE A 75 -27.93 -16.53 12.53
N TYR A 76 -26.64 -16.25 12.79
CA TYR A 76 -25.96 -16.69 14.02
C TYR A 76 -26.61 -16.09 15.27
N PHE A 77 -26.93 -14.78 15.26
CA PHE A 77 -27.60 -14.14 16.40
C PHE A 77 -29.00 -14.72 16.65
N ILE A 78 -29.81 -14.93 15.60
CA ILE A 78 -31.14 -15.56 15.75
C ILE A 78 -31.02 -17.00 16.24
N SER A 79 -30.05 -17.77 15.73
CA SER A 79 -29.77 -19.15 16.16
C SER A 79 -29.48 -19.21 17.66
N VAL A 80 -28.47 -18.47 18.13
CA VAL A 80 -28.04 -18.47 19.53
C VAL A 80 -29.12 -17.87 20.45
N TYR A 81 -29.73 -16.75 20.06
CA TYR A 81 -30.72 -16.05 20.90
C TYR A 81 -32.06 -16.82 21.00
N ASP A 82 -32.63 -17.30 19.89
CA ASP A 82 -33.91 -18.03 19.90
C ASP A 82 -33.78 -19.44 20.51
N SER A 83 -32.59 -20.06 20.45
CA SER A 83 -32.34 -21.34 21.14
C SER A 83 -32.16 -21.16 22.66
N LEU A 84 -31.52 -20.08 23.11
CA LEU A 84 -31.34 -19.76 24.53
C LEU A 84 -32.60 -19.20 25.21
N GLN A 85 -33.37 -18.32 24.55
CA GLN A 85 -34.55 -17.69 25.14
C GLN A 85 -35.73 -18.64 25.37
N ARG A 86 -35.74 -19.83 24.76
CA ARG A 86 -36.86 -20.79 24.87
C ARG A 86 -36.78 -21.69 26.10
N LYS A 87 -35.84 -21.40 27.01
CA LYS A 87 -35.56 -22.15 28.24
C LYS A 87 -36.76 -22.32 29.19
N ASP A 88 -37.69 -21.36 29.20
CA ASP A 88 -38.79 -21.31 30.18
C ASP A 88 -40.03 -22.15 29.79
N TYR A 89 -39.98 -22.88 28.67
CA TYR A 89 -41.02 -23.84 28.30
C TYR A 89 -40.65 -25.25 28.74
N GLU A 90 -40.83 -25.55 30.03
CA GLU A 90 -41.01 -26.94 30.46
C GLU A 90 -42.17 -27.59 29.68
N ALA A 91 -41.88 -28.74 29.07
CA ALA A 91 -42.80 -29.76 28.57
C ALA A 91 -44.26 -29.33 28.30
N LYS A 92 -44.48 -28.54 27.24
CA LYS A 92 -45.80 -28.46 26.58
C LYS A 92 -45.69 -28.94 25.14
N GLU A 93 -46.23 -30.14 24.93
CA GLU A 93 -46.56 -30.89 23.70
C GLU A 93 -45.71 -30.62 22.43
N PRO A 94 -45.22 -31.68 21.74
CA PRO A 94 -44.50 -31.50 20.49
C PRO A 94 -45.37 -30.75 19.48
N LYS A 95 -45.01 -29.49 19.18
CA LYS A 95 -45.74 -28.67 18.21
C LYS A 95 -45.72 -29.38 16.86
N ALA A 96 -46.88 -29.88 16.45
CA ALA A 96 -47.07 -30.55 15.19
C ALA A 96 -46.47 -29.74 14.04
N LEU A 97 -45.70 -30.42 13.18
CA LEU A 97 -45.09 -29.83 12.00
C LEU A 97 -46.20 -29.21 11.13
N ARG A 98 -46.15 -27.88 10.92
CA ARG A 98 -47.11 -27.24 10.02
C ARG A 98 -46.69 -27.54 8.58
N PRO A 99 -47.60 -27.92 7.67
CA PRO A 99 -47.23 -28.27 6.29
C PRO A 99 -46.51 -27.12 5.56
N ILE A 100 -46.84 -25.87 5.91
CA ILE A 100 -46.15 -24.67 5.40
C ILE A 100 -44.64 -24.64 5.69
N GLN A 101 -44.17 -25.27 6.77
CA GLN A 101 -42.75 -25.31 7.10
C GLN A 101 -42.00 -26.31 6.22
N GLY A 102 -42.62 -27.44 5.88
CA GLY A 102 -42.10 -28.38 4.89
C GLY A 102 -42.10 -27.80 3.48
N LEU A 103 -43.17 -27.08 3.11
CA LEU A 103 -43.25 -26.36 1.83
C LEU A 103 -42.17 -25.28 1.70
N LEU A 104 -41.95 -24.47 2.75
CA LEU A 104 -40.88 -23.47 2.77
C LEU A 104 -39.50 -24.11 2.62
N LEU A 105 -39.23 -25.22 3.33
CA LEU A 105 -37.95 -25.93 3.24
C LEU A 105 -37.71 -26.50 1.83
N ALA A 106 -38.75 -27.08 1.21
CA ALA A 106 -38.70 -27.57 -0.16
C ALA A 106 -38.50 -26.44 -1.18
N LEU A 107 -39.15 -25.29 -0.98
CA LEU A 107 -38.98 -24.10 -1.81
C LEU A 107 -37.55 -23.55 -1.72
N THR A 108 -36.98 -23.44 -0.51
CA THR A 108 -35.59 -23.03 -0.30
C THR A 108 -34.62 -23.96 -1.03
N GLY A 109 -34.83 -25.29 -0.96
CA GLY A 109 -34.03 -26.26 -1.70
C GLY A 109 -34.14 -26.12 -3.23
N LEU A 110 -35.33 -25.83 -3.74
CA LEU A 110 -35.56 -25.62 -5.18
C LEU A 110 -34.87 -24.33 -5.67
N VAL A 111 -34.96 -23.23 -4.91
CA VAL A 111 -34.25 -21.98 -5.23
C VAL A 111 -32.74 -22.20 -5.19
N MET A 112 -32.21 -22.90 -4.17
CA MET A 112 -30.78 -23.22 -4.07
C MET A 112 -30.30 -24.07 -5.25
N MET A 113 -31.10 -25.04 -5.72
CA MET A 113 -30.81 -25.81 -6.93
C MET A 113 -30.77 -24.94 -8.19
N ALA A 114 -31.71 -23.99 -8.32
CA ALA A 114 -31.74 -23.04 -9.43
C ALA A 114 -30.57 -22.04 -9.41
N LEU A 115 -30.01 -21.69 -8.25
CA LEU A 115 -28.80 -20.88 -8.13
C LEU A 115 -27.52 -21.66 -8.46
N LEU A 116 -27.42 -22.92 -8.01
CA LEU A 116 -26.24 -23.78 -8.24
C LEU A 116 -26.13 -24.26 -9.69
N LYS A 117 -27.26 -24.52 -10.36
CA LYS A 117 -27.32 -24.91 -11.77
C LYS A 117 -28.50 -24.20 -12.45
N PRO A 118 -28.35 -22.92 -12.81
CA PRO A 118 -29.41 -22.17 -13.48
C PRO A 118 -29.78 -22.85 -14.82
N PRO A 119 -31.06 -23.16 -15.07
CA PRO A 119 -31.50 -23.56 -16.39
C PRO A 119 -31.19 -22.43 -17.40
N PRO A 120 -30.79 -22.75 -18.65
CA PRO A 120 -30.37 -21.72 -19.62
C PRO A 120 -31.49 -20.70 -19.96
N LEU A 121 -32.76 -21.07 -19.74
CA LEU A 121 -33.91 -20.16 -19.88
C LEU A 121 -34.06 -19.15 -18.74
N LEU A 122 -33.47 -19.41 -17.56
CA LEU A 122 -33.57 -18.60 -16.36
C LEU A 122 -32.33 -17.74 -16.10
N GLN A 123 -31.20 -18.06 -16.75
CA GLN A 123 -29.92 -17.38 -16.53
C GLN A 123 -29.94 -15.86 -16.80
N PRO A 124 -30.55 -15.34 -17.90
CA PRO A 124 -30.62 -13.89 -18.11
C PRO A 124 -31.48 -13.19 -17.05
N TRP A 125 -32.64 -13.78 -16.75
CA TRP A 125 -33.60 -13.24 -15.80
C TRP A 125 -33.08 -13.24 -14.36
N LEU A 126 -32.30 -14.26 -13.98
CA LEU A 126 -31.66 -14.34 -12.67
C LEU A 126 -30.62 -13.24 -12.47
N ASN A 127 -29.84 -12.93 -13.51
CA ASN A 127 -28.84 -11.87 -13.49
C ASN A 127 -29.50 -10.48 -13.40
N GLU A 128 -30.52 -10.20 -14.22
CA GLU A 128 -31.31 -8.96 -14.09
C GLU A 128 -31.97 -8.85 -12.71
N LEU A 129 -32.59 -9.93 -12.22
CA LEU A 129 -33.22 -9.93 -10.90
C LEU A 129 -32.24 -9.57 -9.79
N ALA A 130 -30.99 -10.04 -9.82
CA ALA A 130 -30.01 -9.75 -8.77
C ALA A 130 -29.71 -8.24 -8.67
N GLU A 131 -29.70 -7.54 -9.80
CA GLU A 131 -29.52 -6.08 -9.87
C GLU A 131 -30.78 -5.34 -9.38
N TYR A 132 -31.96 -5.72 -9.88
CA TYR A 132 -33.23 -5.10 -9.49
C TYR A 132 -33.75 -5.50 -8.09
N ALA A 133 -33.24 -6.56 -7.45
CA ALA A 133 -33.83 -7.13 -6.23
C ALA A 133 -33.73 -6.23 -5.00
N VAL A 134 -32.68 -5.41 -4.88
CA VAL A 134 -32.36 -4.69 -3.64
C VAL A 134 -33.48 -3.70 -3.26
N GLY A 135 -33.89 -2.83 -4.18
CA GLY A 135 -34.93 -1.81 -3.93
C GLY A 135 -36.26 -2.43 -3.46
N PRO A 136 -36.87 -3.36 -4.23
CA PRO A 136 -38.07 -4.10 -3.84
C PRO A 136 -37.94 -4.86 -2.52
N LEU A 137 -36.79 -5.49 -2.24
CA LEU A 137 -36.55 -6.20 -0.98
C LEU A 137 -36.56 -5.23 0.22
N LEU A 138 -35.95 -4.05 0.08
CA LEU A 138 -36.02 -2.98 1.09
C LEU A 138 -37.43 -2.41 1.25
N LEU A 139 -38.19 -2.23 0.16
CA LEU A 139 -39.59 -1.80 0.22
C LEU A 139 -40.48 -2.83 0.96
N LEU A 140 -40.27 -4.13 0.72
CA LEU A 140 -40.94 -5.21 1.46
C LEU A 140 -40.54 -5.23 2.94
N LEU A 141 -39.26 -5.02 3.26
CA LEU A 141 -38.75 -4.93 4.63
C LEU A 141 -39.36 -3.73 5.38
N SER A 142 -39.45 -2.57 4.73
CA SER A 142 -40.13 -1.38 5.26
C SER A 142 -41.61 -1.67 5.54
N GLY A 143 -42.32 -2.26 4.58
CA GLY A 143 -43.73 -2.67 4.75
C GLY A 143 -43.92 -3.63 5.92
N PHE A 144 -43.02 -4.60 6.09
CA PHE A 144 -43.03 -5.52 7.23
C PHE A 144 -42.81 -4.82 8.57
N LEU A 145 -41.85 -3.88 8.65
CA LEU A 145 -41.60 -3.08 9.86
C LEU A 145 -42.78 -2.16 10.20
N ALA A 146 -43.39 -1.54 9.19
CA ALA A 146 -44.57 -0.68 9.33
C ALA A 146 -45.81 -1.45 9.80
N LEU A 147 -46.08 -2.63 9.21
CA LEU A 147 -47.16 -3.52 9.67
C LEU A 147 -46.93 -3.95 11.12
N ARG A 148 -45.68 -4.29 11.47
CA ARG A 148 -45.28 -4.64 12.84
C ARG A 148 -45.24 -3.45 13.80
N ALA A 149 -45.35 -2.21 13.33
CA ALA A 149 -45.51 -1.03 14.20
C ALA A 149 -46.87 -0.99 14.91
N ARG A 150 -47.91 -1.65 14.35
CA ARG A 150 -49.24 -1.82 14.97
C ARG A 150 -49.34 -3.09 15.82
N SER A 151 -48.26 -3.51 16.46
CA SER A 151 -48.24 -4.74 17.28
C SER A 151 -49.29 -4.67 18.41
N ARG A 152 -50.34 -5.48 18.30
CA ARG A 152 -51.29 -5.74 19.41
C ARG A 152 -50.57 -6.57 20.45
N GLU A 153 -50.25 -5.96 21.58
CA GLU A 153 -49.63 -6.62 22.73
C GLU A 153 -50.60 -6.45 23.92
N GLY A 154 -51.55 -7.37 24.01
CA GLY A 154 -52.71 -7.26 24.90
C GLY A 154 -53.83 -6.39 24.32
N ASP A 155 -54.65 -5.83 25.22
CA ASP A 155 -55.90 -5.11 24.92
C ASP A 155 -55.69 -3.65 24.42
N GLY A 156 -54.54 -3.38 23.80
CA GLY A 156 -54.14 -2.04 23.35
C GLY A 156 -53.11 -2.05 22.23
N ILE A 157 -53.09 -0.98 21.43
CA ILE A 157 -52.09 -0.77 20.37
C ILE A 157 -50.89 -0.04 20.99
N VAL A 158 -49.75 -0.73 21.09
CA VAL A 158 -48.51 -0.16 21.65
C VAL A 158 -47.60 0.31 20.52
N TYR A 159 -47.58 1.63 20.29
CA TYR A 159 -46.61 2.23 19.37
C TYR A 159 -45.24 2.35 20.04
N LYS A 160 -44.21 1.75 19.45
CA LYS A 160 -42.82 1.99 19.83
C LYS A 160 -42.26 3.17 19.04
N LEU A 161 -41.66 4.11 19.75
CA LEU A 161 -41.14 5.35 19.19
C LEU A 161 -39.90 5.09 18.32
N GLY A 162 -39.86 5.70 17.13
CA GLY A 162 -38.77 5.60 16.17
C GLY A 162 -38.90 4.46 15.14
N ARG A 163 -39.97 3.66 15.22
CA ARG A 163 -40.21 2.56 14.26
C ARG A 163 -40.83 3.08 12.97
N VAL A 164 -41.63 4.15 13.01
CA VAL A 164 -42.23 4.73 11.81
C VAL A 164 -41.17 5.47 11.00
N THR A 165 -40.32 6.27 11.65
CA THR A 165 -39.12 6.85 11.05
C THR A 165 -38.16 5.81 10.48
N ALA A 166 -37.85 4.72 11.21
CA ALA A 166 -37.02 3.63 10.70
C ALA A 166 -37.59 2.98 9.43
N ALA A 167 -38.92 2.72 9.40
CA ALA A 167 -39.57 2.18 8.21
C ALA A 167 -39.60 3.19 7.04
N LEU A 168 -39.86 4.46 7.31
CA LEU A 168 -39.86 5.53 6.31
C LEU A 168 -38.47 5.72 5.69
N LEU A 169 -37.42 5.65 6.50
CA LEU A 169 -36.03 5.72 6.06
C LEU A 169 -35.68 4.57 5.10
N ILE A 170 -36.01 3.32 5.45
CA ILE A 170 -35.81 2.16 4.56
C ILE A 170 -36.66 2.29 3.29
N LEU A 171 -37.87 2.85 3.39
CA LEU A 171 -38.73 3.12 2.23
C LEU A 171 -38.07 4.12 1.28
N THR A 172 -37.56 5.24 1.81
CA THR A 172 -36.88 6.27 0.99
C THR A 172 -35.62 5.73 0.33
N VAL A 173 -34.81 4.93 1.03
CA VAL A 173 -33.61 4.31 0.45
C VAL A 173 -33.98 3.27 -0.61
N GLY A 174 -34.93 2.37 -0.33
CA GLY A 174 -35.39 1.37 -1.31
C GLY A 174 -36.07 1.98 -2.54
N PHE A 175 -36.77 3.11 -2.37
CA PHE A 175 -37.33 3.88 -3.48
C PHE A 175 -36.25 4.57 -4.31
N LEU A 176 -35.29 5.26 -3.68
CA LEU A 176 -34.20 5.94 -4.38
C LEU A 176 -33.34 4.95 -5.17
N LEU A 177 -32.93 3.83 -4.58
CA LEU A 177 -32.17 2.78 -5.28
C LEU A 177 -32.91 2.24 -6.51
N LEU A 178 -34.22 1.98 -6.39
CA LEU A 178 -35.03 1.51 -7.52
C LEU A 178 -35.22 2.60 -8.58
N TRP A 179 -35.31 3.87 -8.17
CA TRP A 179 -35.50 5.01 -9.05
C TRP A 179 -34.25 5.37 -9.85
N ASP A 180 -33.09 5.33 -9.19
CA ASP A 180 -31.77 5.52 -9.77
C ASP A 180 -31.49 4.50 -10.87
N LEU A 181 -31.75 3.21 -10.56
CA LEU A 181 -31.61 2.11 -11.50
C LEU A 181 -32.58 2.21 -12.69
N LEU A 182 -33.81 2.72 -12.49
CA LEU A 182 -34.78 2.94 -13.56
C LEU A 182 -34.48 4.17 -14.44
N ARG A 183 -33.65 5.11 -13.99
CA ARG A 183 -33.35 6.36 -14.71
C ARG A 183 -31.89 6.52 -15.15
N GLY A 184 -30.99 5.62 -14.74
CA GLY A 184 -29.55 5.78 -14.93
C GLY A 184 -29.01 7.04 -14.24
N ARG A 185 -29.51 7.34 -13.03
CA ARG A 185 -29.15 8.52 -12.23
C ARG A 185 -28.58 8.10 -10.88
N ASN A 186 -27.98 9.06 -10.17
CA ASN A 186 -27.44 8.90 -8.82
C ASN A 186 -28.15 9.86 -7.85
N ASP A 187 -29.47 9.80 -7.76
CA ASP A 187 -30.28 10.64 -6.87
C ASP A 187 -30.14 10.20 -5.39
N ILE A 188 -29.63 9.00 -5.09
CA ILE A 188 -29.28 8.58 -3.71
C ILE A 188 -28.16 9.45 -3.11
N ALA A 189 -27.33 10.13 -3.92
CA ALA A 189 -26.37 11.12 -3.44
C ALA A 189 -27.03 12.22 -2.59
N LEU A 190 -28.30 12.54 -2.84
CA LEU A 190 -29.07 13.53 -2.07
C LEU A 190 -29.20 13.20 -0.57
N LEU A 191 -29.02 11.94 -0.15
CA LEU A 191 -28.99 11.58 1.27
C LEU A 191 -27.85 12.29 2.04
N LYS A 192 -26.77 12.67 1.34
CA LYS A 192 -25.61 13.40 1.90
C LYS A 192 -25.99 14.78 2.45
N ASP A 193 -26.84 15.50 1.74
CA ASP A 193 -27.23 16.86 2.13
C ASP A 193 -28.49 16.85 3.01
N TRP A 194 -29.37 15.85 2.82
CA TRP A 194 -30.69 15.79 3.45
C TRP A 194 -30.75 14.92 4.72
N TRP A 195 -29.64 14.38 5.23
CA TRP A 195 -29.64 13.64 6.52
C TRP A 195 -30.26 14.40 7.72
N PRO A 196 -30.20 15.75 7.84
CA PRO A 196 -30.86 16.45 8.95
C PRO A 196 -32.39 16.27 8.96
N LEU A 197 -32.99 15.94 7.81
CA LEU A 197 -34.43 15.63 7.68
C LEU A 197 -34.83 14.42 8.54
N LEU A 198 -33.91 13.49 8.83
CA LEU A 198 -34.14 12.35 9.73
C LEU A 198 -34.52 12.84 11.14
N PHE A 199 -33.83 13.87 11.65
CA PHE A 199 -34.12 14.47 12.95
C PHE A 199 -35.43 15.25 12.95
N VAL A 200 -35.76 15.93 11.84
CA VAL A 200 -37.05 16.60 11.66
C VAL A 200 -38.20 15.59 11.67
N LEU A 201 -38.08 14.49 10.92
CA LEU A 201 -39.07 13.41 10.89
C LEU A 201 -39.23 12.71 12.24
N LEU A 202 -38.14 12.51 12.99
CA LEU A 202 -38.17 11.97 14.36
C LEU A 202 -38.85 12.93 15.33
N GLY A 203 -38.61 14.24 15.21
CA GLY A 203 -39.30 15.29 15.97
C GLY A 203 -40.80 15.36 15.66
N ILE A 204 -41.18 15.16 14.40
CA ILE A 204 -42.58 15.05 13.98
C ILE A 204 -43.23 13.78 14.56
N GLU A 205 -42.56 12.62 14.52
CA GLU A 205 -43.05 11.37 15.14
C GLU A 205 -43.25 11.55 16.66
N MET A 206 -42.28 12.15 17.35
CA MET A 206 -42.38 12.48 18.78
C MET A 206 -43.58 13.39 19.08
N THR A 207 -43.77 14.43 18.27
CA THR A 207 -44.85 15.43 18.43
C THR A 207 -46.23 14.81 18.19
N LEU A 208 -46.40 14.06 17.09
CA LEU A 208 -47.65 13.34 16.79
C LEU A 208 -47.99 12.34 17.90
N CYS A 209 -47.03 11.52 18.32
CA CYS A 209 -47.26 10.59 19.43
C CYS A 209 -47.55 11.34 20.75
N SER A 210 -46.98 12.52 20.99
CA SER A 210 -47.31 13.35 22.15
C SER A 210 -48.77 13.84 22.13
N PHE A 211 -49.23 14.31 20.98
CA PHE A 211 -50.59 14.87 20.82
C PHE A 211 -51.69 13.80 20.91
N VAL A 212 -51.50 12.63 20.29
CA VAL A 212 -52.52 11.56 20.21
C VAL A 212 -52.73 10.82 21.54
N PHE A 213 -51.71 10.74 22.41
CA PHE A 213 -51.73 9.88 23.61
C PHE A 213 -51.67 10.64 24.95
N ARG A 214 -52.33 11.80 25.03
CA ARG A 214 -52.22 12.78 26.14
C ARG A 214 -52.60 12.32 27.57
N GLN A 215 -53.18 11.13 27.79
CA GLN A 215 -53.74 10.77 29.13
C GLN A 215 -53.51 9.35 29.69
N LYS A 216 -52.55 8.55 29.17
CA LYS A 216 -52.07 7.36 29.92
C LYS A 216 -50.53 7.25 29.91
N PHE A 217 -49.94 7.36 31.10
CA PHE A 217 -48.54 7.01 31.41
C PHE A 217 -48.28 5.50 31.11
N ASN A 218 -47.05 4.97 30.99
CA ASN A 218 -45.72 5.47 31.37
C ASN A 218 -44.61 4.86 30.48
N ARG A 219 -43.38 5.42 30.50
CA ARG A 219 -42.16 4.88 29.83
C ARG A 219 -42.34 4.42 28.36
N ARG A 220 -42.33 5.37 27.41
CA ARG A 220 -42.20 5.04 25.97
C ARG A 220 -40.86 4.36 25.72
N ARG A 221 -40.88 3.11 25.24
CA ARG A 221 -39.68 2.38 24.82
C ARG A 221 -39.34 2.76 23.39
N LEU A 222 -38.19 3.39 23.20
CA LEU A 222 -37.59 3.68 21.90
C LEU A 222 -37.17 2.36 21.24
N ASP A 223 -37.50 2.15 19.96
CA ASP A 223 -37.22 0.88 19.26
C ASP A 223 -35.80 0.85 18.72
N ALA A 224 -34.81 0.94 19.62
CA ALA A 224 -33.39 1.13 19.28
C ALA A 224 -32.89 0.11 18.25
N LYS A 225 -33.35 -1.15 18.36
CA LYS A 225 -33.02 -2.24 17.42
C LYS A 225 -33.55 -2.01 16.00
N GLY A 226 -34.72 -1.38 15.86
CA GLY A 226 -35.31 -1.05 14.56
C GLY A 226 -34.62 0.15 13.92
N ILE A 227 -34.31 1.18 14.72
CA ILE A 227 -33.55 2.36 14.28
C ILE A 227 -32.13 1.96 13.87
N SER A 228 -31.42 1.16 14.68
CA SER A 228 -30.07 0.72 14.37
C SER A 228 -30.01 -0.14 13.11
N ALA A 229 -30.98 -1.04 12.91
CA ALA A 229 -31.07 -1.84 11.68
C ALA A 229 -31.33 -0.97 10.44
N ALA A 230 -32.25 0.00 10.54
CA ALA A 230 -32.52 0.94 9.46
C ALA A 230 -31.31 1.82 9.13
N LEU A 231 -30.58 2.29 10.14
CA LEU A 231 -29.35 3.06 9.98
C LEU A 231 -28.26 2.24 9.29
N VAL A 232 -28.01 1.00 9.74
CA VAL A 232 -27.04 0.09 9.08
C VAL A 232 -27.42 -0.12 7.62
N VAL A 233 -28.70 -0.42 7.32
CA VAL A 233 -29.16 -0.62 5.93
C VAL A 233 -28.91 0.62 5.06
N ALA A 234 -29.21 1.82 5.55
CA ALA A 234 -29.02 3.06 4.79
C ALA A 234 -27.55 3.46 4.64
N VAL A 235 -26.75 3.33 5.70
CA VAL A 235 -25.30 3.59 5.63
C VAL A 235 -24.66 2.61 4.66
N THR A 236 -25.01 1.32 4.69
CA THR A 236 -24.52 0.35 3.70
C THR A 236 -24.95 0.69 2.28
N ALA A 237 -26.22 1.08 2.04
CA ALA A 237 -26.66 1.53 0.71
C ALA A 237 -25.81 2.71 0.21
N PHE A 238 -25.62 3.70 1.06
CA PHE A 238 -24.89 4.92 0.72
C PHE A 238 -23.40 4.64 0.52
N SER A 239 -22.74 3.90 1.42
CA SER A 239 -21.31 3.56 1.32
C SER A 239 -20.97 2.75 0.08
N VAL A 240 -21.83 1.82 -0.33
CA VAL A 240 -21.57 0.98 -1.52
C VAL A 240 -21.89 1.73 -2.81
N THR A 241 -22.92 2.58 -2.84
CA THR A 241 -23.26 3.35 -4.06
C THR A 241 -22.40 4.59 -4.24
N GLN A 242 -22.03 5.29 -3.16
CA GLN A 242 -21.22 6.51 -3.17
C GLN A 242 -19.74 6.24 -2.84
N TYR A 243 -19.22 5.07 -3.22
CA TYR A 243 -17.86 4.64 -2.89
C TYR A 243 -16.80 5.67 -3.28
N ALA A 244 -16.96 6.31 -4.44
CA ALA A 244 -16.06 7.35 -4.95
C ALA A 244 -16.17 8.72 -4.23
N ASP A 245 -17.29 9.00 -3.55
CA ASP A 245 -17.63 10.33 -2.99
C ASP A 245 -17.59 10.36 -1.44
N PHE A 246 -16.96 9.36 -0.83
CA PHE A 246 -16.92 9.20 0.62
C PHE A 246 -16.16 10.36 1.28
N PRO A 247 -16.77 11.15 2.19
CA PRO A 247 -16.22 12.43 2.63
C PRO A 247 -15.02 12.33 3.58
N VAL A 248 -14.61 11.13 3.96
CA VAL A 248 -13.57 10.90 4.98
C VAL A 248 -12.25 10.53 4.28
N ARG A 249 -11.54 11.53 3.77
CA ARG A 249 -10.18 11.43 3.18
C ARG A 249 -9.05 11.22 4.20
N TRP A 250 -9.38 10.89 5.45
CA TRP A 250 -8.40 10.65 6.51
C TRP A 250 -7.48 9.44 6.25
N LEU A 251 -7.86 8.55 5.33
CA LEU A 251 -7.06 7.41 4.88
C LEU A 251 -6.02 7.80 3.81
N ASP A 252 -6.17 8.94 3.12
CA ASP A 252 -5.17 9.44 2.16
C ASP A 252 -3.83 9.73 2.86
N GLN A 253 -3.88 10.13 4.14
CA GLN A 253 -2.70 10.32 5.01
C GLN A 253 -1.89 9.02 5.19
N PHE A 254 -2.51 7.84 5.00
CA PHE A 254 -1.84 6.54 5.08
C PHE A 254 -1.37 6.01 3.70
N ASN A 255 -1.59 6.76 2.61
CA ASN A 255 -1.20 6.36 1.25
C ASN A 255 -1.75 4.96 0.88
N VAL A 256 -2.93 4.62 1.38
CA VAL A 256 -3.66 3.41 0.98
C VAL A 256 -4.69 3.85 -0.05
N ASP A 257 -4.35 3.68 -1.32
CA ASP A 257 -5.24 4.04 -2.42
C ASP A 257 -6.41 3.04 -2.46
N LEU A 258 -7.46 3.39 -1.72
CA LEU A 258 -8.74 2.67 -1.68
C LEU A 258 -9.71 3.18 -2.76
N SER A 259 -9.28 4.08 -3.65
CA SER A 259 -9.96 4.22 -4.93
C SER A 259 -9.82 2.91 -5.71
N GLY A 260 -10.86 2.49 -6.44
CA GLY A 260 -10.92 1.14 -7.00
C GLY A 260 -9.70 0.82 -7.87
N ALA A 261 -8.82 -0.03 -7.35
CA ALA A 261 -7.49 -0.26 -7.92
C ALA A 261 -7.56 -0.52 -9.43
N MET A 262 -6.89 0.31 -10.22
CA MET A 262 -6.73 0.05 -11.65
C MET A 262 -5.97 -1.26 -11.80
N SER A 263 -6.60 -2.24 -12.44
CA SER A 263 -6.06 -3.58 -12.62
C SER A 263 -5.11 -3.53 -13.81
N TYR A 264 -3.82 -3.43 -13.54
CA TYR A 264 -2.81 -3.44 -14.59
C TYR A 264 -2.80 -4.77 -15.35
N SER A 265 -2.68 -4.69 -16.67
CA SER A 265 -2.51 -5.87 -17.52
C SER A 265 -1.05 -6.32 -17.53
N ASP A 266 -0.82 -7.63 -17.58
CA ASP A 266 0.50 -8.25 -17.72
C ASP A 266 0.93 -8.40 -19.19
N GLU A 267 2.11 -8.98 -19.43
CA GLU A 267 2.61 -9.35 -20.77
C GLU A 267 1.90 -10.59 -21.33
N GLN A 268 0.57 -10.53 -21.43
CA GLN A 268 -0.28 -11.56 -22.02
C GLN A 268 -1.21 -10.96 -23.08
N GLY A 269 -1.73 -11.81 -23.96
CA GLY A 269 -2.54 -11.40 -25.11
C GLY A 269 -1.69 -10.91 -26.29
N PHE A 270 -2.08 -9.78 -26.89
CA PHE A 270 -1.52 -9.30 -28.14
C PHE A 270 -0.44 -8.23 -27.92
N GLN A 271 0.69 -8.38 -28.62
CA GLN A 271 1.81 -7.44 -28.64
C GLN A 271 1.71 -6.50 -29.85
N PHE A 272 1.92 -5.21 -29.62
CA PHE A 272 1.95 -4.16 -30.66
C PHE A 272 3.21 -3.31 -30.52
N GLU A 273 4.15 -3.50 -31.44
CA GLU A 273 5.29 -2.60 -31.61
C GLU A 273 4.85 -1.34 -32.35
N ARG A 274 5.26 -0.17 -31.83
CA ARG A 274 5.00 1.13 -32.48
C ARG A 274 6.24 1.64 -33.21
N ASN A 275 6.03 2.52 -34.18
CA ASN A 275 7.12 3.21 -34.87
C ASN A 275 7.98 3.98 -33.87
N VAL A 276 9.30 3.92 -34.04
CA VAL A 276 10.26 4.68 -33.24
C VAL A 276 9.96 6.17 -33.35
N ILE A 277 9.72 6.82 -32.22
CA ILE A 277 9.57 8.28 -32.18
C ILE A 277 10.95 8.88 -31.93
N LYS A 278 11.41 9.72 -32.85
CA LYS A 278 12.67 10.46 -32.73
C LYS A 278 12.39 11.88 -32.28
N VAL A 279 13.03 12.29 -31.19
CA VAL A 279 12.94 13.65 -30.66
C VAL A 279 14.31 14.31 -30.82
N PRO A 280 14.43 15.40 -31.60
CA PRO A 280 15.68 16.12 -31.74
C PRO A 280 16.07 16.75 -30.40
N LEU A 281 17.35 16.70 -30.04
CA LEU A 281 17.82 17.36 -28.83
C LEU A 281 17.93 18.87 -29.07
N ASP A 282 17.17 19.65 -28.30
CA ASP A 282 17.47 21.05 -28.11
C ASP A 282 18.68 21.16 -27.16
N PRO A 283 19.76 21.89 -27.53
CA PRO A 283 20.91 22.12 -26.65
C PRO A 283 20.58 22.86 -25.34
N SER A 284 19.33 23.32 -25.18
CA SER A 284 18.79 24.01 -24.01
C SER A 284 17.99 23.12 -23.05
N ILE A 285 17.88 21.80 -23.31
CA ILE A 285 17.15 20.85 -22.44
C ILE A 285 17.66 20.95 -20.99
N SER A 286 16.73 21.08 -20.04
CA SER A 286 17.04 21.09 -18.59
C SER A 286 16.37 19.96 -17.81
N SER A 287 15.30 19.36 -18.33
CA SER A 287 14.54 18.30 -17.65
C SER A 287 14.03 17.27 -18.65
N ILE A 288 14.13 15.98 -18.29
CA ILE A 288 13.46 14.88 -18.97
C ILE A 288 12.51 14.24 -17.95
N SER A 289 11.21 14.29 -18.23
CA SER A 289 10.16 13.71 -17.40
C SER A 289 9.51 12.53 -18.12
N ILE A 290 9.49 11.37 -17.48
CA ILE A 290 8.87 10.15 -18.00
C ILE A 290 7.77 9.73 -17.04
N GLN A 291 6.54 9.65 -17.53
CA GLN A 291 5.36 9.23 -16.77
C GLN A 291 4.76 8.01 -17.45
N ASN A 292 4.82 6.85 -16.80
CA ASN A 292 4.27 5.60 -17.35
C ASN A 292 3.41 4.88 -16.30
N PRO A 293 2.06 4.96 -16.37
CA PRO A 293 1.19 4.30 -15.40
C PRO A 293 1.36 2.78 -15.34
N ASN A 294 1.60 2.11 -16.48
CA ASN A 294 1.78 0.66 -16.53
C ASN A 294 2.80 0.22 -17.57
N GLY A 295 3.80 -0.55 -17.14
CA GLY A 295 4.82 -1.18 -18.00
C GLY A 295 6.24 -0.72 -17.66
N ASP A 296 7.21 -1.51 -18.12
CA ASP A 296 8.61 -1.31 -17.76
C ASP A 296 9.23 -0.13 -18.52
N VAL A 297 10.05 0.67 -17.85
CA VAL A 297 10.82 1.75 -18.48
C VAL A 297 12.29 1.40 -18.43
N LYS A 298 12.90 1.24 -19.61
CA LYS A 298 14.34 1.01 -19.79
C LYS A 298 14.98 2.25 -20.39
N ILE A 299 16.01 2.79 -19.75
CA ILE A 299 16.77 3.93 -20.25
C ILE A 299 18.23 3.53 -20.38
N ARG A 300 18.76 3.64 -21.60
CA ARG A 300 20.19 3.43 -21.87
C ARG A 300 20.77 4.57 -22.66
N ASN A 301 22.06 4.79 -22.45
CA ASN A 301 22.88 5.66 -23.26
C ASN A 301 23.38 4.93 -24.53
N SER A 302 23.54 5.64 -25.65
CA SER A 302 24.11 5.12 -26.90
C SER A 302 24.91 6.18 -27.64
N SER A 303 26.20 5.91 -27.88
CA SER A 303 27.08 6.78 -28.68
C SER A 303 26.77 6.79 -30.17
N ALA A 304 25.90 5.89 -30.66
CA ALA A 304 25.46 5.84 -32.05
C ALA A 304 24.16 6.62 -32.31
N ALA A 305 23.46 7.06 -31.27
CA ALA A 305 22.28 7.90 -31.38
C ALA A 305 22.68 9.39 -31.48
N SER A 306 21.94 10.18 -32.26
CA SER A 306 22.07 11.65 -32.33
C SER A 306 20.79 12.38 -31.92
N GLU A 307 19.71 11.62 -31.66
CA GLU A 307 18.38 12.06 -31.29
C GLU A 307 17.89 11.14 -30.16
N ILE A 308 16.91 11.56 -29.36
CA ILE A 308 16.28 10.65 -28.38
C ILE A 308 15.38 9.71 -29.17
N GLU A 309 15.64 8.40 -29.09
CA GLU A 309 14.83 7.37 -29.74
C GLU A 309 13.94 6.66 -28.71
N ILE A 310 12.63 6.75 -28.90
CA ILE A 310 11.64 6.14 -28.00
C ILE A 310 10.99 4.97 -28.74
N TYR A 311 11.28 3.77 -28.25
CA TYR A 311 10.66 2.51 -28.64
C TYR A 311 9.52 2.23 -27.66
N SER A 312 8.35 1.82 -28.17
CA SER A 312 7.22 1.46 -27.31
C SER A 312 6.54 0.19 -27.79
N THR A 313 6.35 -0.73 -26.84
CA THR A 313 5.69 -2.02 -27.03
C THR A 313 4.47 -2.08 -26.14
N ILE A 314 3.30 -2.17 -26.75
CA ILE A 314 2.01 -2.17 -26.06
C ILE A 314 1.50 -3.61 -25.99
N TRP A 315 1.20 -4.10 -24.79
CA TRP A 315 0.53 -5.39 -24.57
C TRP A 315 -0.92 -5.17 -24.16
N VAL A 316 -1.82 -5.93 -24.78
CA VAL A 316 -3.25 -5.91 -24.48
C VAL A 316 -3.74 -7.34 -24.23
N ASP A 317 -4.02 -7.63 -22.95
CA ASP A 317 -4.64 -8.86 -22.48
C ASP A 317 -6.16 -8.84 -22.78
N VAL A 318 -6.55 -9.33 -23.96
CA VAL A 318 -7.94 -9.63 -24.38
C VAL A 318 -7.95 -10.83 -25.33
N GLU A 319 -9.05 -11.58 -25.37
CA GLU A 319 -9.19 -12.76 -26.24
C GLU A 319 -9.37 -12.41 -27.73
N GLN A 320 -9.96 -11.24 -28.04
CA GLN A 320 -10.35 -10.87 -29.40
C GLN A 320 -9.40 -9.82 -30.01
N GLN A 321 -8.69 -10.21 -31.07
CA GLN A 321 -7.70 -9.34 -31.74
C GLN A 321 -8.26 -7.97 -32.17
N GLY A 322 -9.49 -7.91 -32.71
CA GLY A 322 -10.09 -6.64 -33.12
C GLY A 322 -10.41 -5.67 -31.97
N GLU A 323 -10.55 -6.18 -30.74
CA GLU A 323 -10.64 -5.33 -29.54
C GLU A 323 -9.23 -4.86 -29.13
N ALA A 324 -8.25 -5.77 -29.17
CA ALA A 324 -6.85 -5.45 -28.92
C ALA A 324 -6.33 -4.34 -29.84
N ASP A 325 -6.60 -4.44 -31.15
CA ASP A 325 -6.27 -3.43 -32.16
C ASP A 325 -6.87 -2.05 -31.79
N ALA A 326 -8.12 -2.02 -31.31
CA ALA A 326 -8.83 -0.79 -30.95
C ALA A 326 -8.41 -0.19 -29.60
N ILE A 327 -7.83 -0.98 -28.70
CA ILE A 327 -7.21 -0.53 -27.45
C ILE A 327 -5.79 -0.03 -27.71
N ALA A 328 -5.00 -0.80 -28.45
CA ALA A 328 -3.65 -0.43 -28.88
C ALA A 328 -3.67 0.85 -29.72
N ALA A 329 -4.56 0.98 -30.70
CA ALA A 329 -4.72 2.19 -31.51
C ALA A 329 -5.07 3.44 -30.69
N GLY A 330 -5.85 3.28 -29.61
CA GLY A 330 -6.18 4.36 -28.67
C GLY A 330 -5.11 4.63 -27.61
N SER A 331 -4.09 3.78 -27.50
CA SER A 331 -2.98 3.91 -26.56
C SER A 331 -1.77 4.54 -27.25
N VAL A 332 -1.30 5.66 -26.71
CA VAL A 332 -0.34 6.55 -27.39
C VAL A 332 0.70 7.07 -26.40
N VAL A 333 1.97 7.06 -26.80
CA VAL A 333 3.02 7.78 -26.08
C VAL A 333 2.96 9.25 -26.48
N GLY A 334 2.49 10.10 -25.56
CA GLY A 334 2.47 11.55 -25.74
C GLY A 334 3.86 12.13 -25.50
N ILE A 335 4.34 12.98 -26.40
CA ILE A 335 5.64 13.65 -26.26
C ILE A 335 5.42 15.16 -26.39
N THR A 336 5.91 15.91 -25.40
CA THR A 336 5.97 17.37 -25.45
C THR A 336 7.44 17.78 -25.60
N PRO A 337 7.89 18.18 -26.80
CA PRO A 337 9.28 18.62 -27.01
C PRO A 337 9.48 20.08 -26.57
N GLY A 338 10.65 20.38 -26.04
CA GLY A 338 11.05 21.72 -25.62
C GLY A 338 12.20 21.69 -24.62
N LYS A 339 12.32 22.75 -23.81
CA LYS A 339 13.29 22.84 -22.70
C LYS A 339 13.08 21.76 -21.62
N GLU A 340 11.84 21.31 -21.46
CA GLU A 340 11.48 20.12 -20.70
C GLU A 340 10.85 19.12 -21.67
N VAL A 341 11.41 17.91 -21.73
CA VAL A 341 10.91 16.84 -22.57
C VAL A 341 10.04 15.92 -21.71
N VAL A 342 8.73 15.94 -21.94
CA VAL A 342 7.78 15.08 -21.23
C VAL A 342 7.37 13.91 -22.12
N VAL A 343 7.53 12.69 -21.62
CA VAL A 343 7.14 11.43 -22.26
C VAL A 343 6.05 10.76 -21.41
N GLU A 344 4.83 10.68 -21.92
CA GLU A 344 3.65 10.13 -21.22
C GLU A 344 3.13 8.86 -21.90
N GLY A 345 3.17 7.71 -21.20
CA GLY A 345 2.50 6.48 -21.63
C GLY A 345 0.99 6.52 -21.39
N ARG A 346 0.20 7.00 -22.35
CA ARG A 346 -1.28 7.06 -22.19
C ARG A 346 -1.94 5.79 -22.69
N GLY A 347 -2.18 4.85 -21.80
CA GLY A 347 -2.99 3.65 -22.07
C GLY A 347 -4.48 3.96 -22.13
N LYS A 348 -5.19 3.43 -23.13
CA LYS A 348 -6.65 3.47 -23.20
C LYS A 348 -7.24 2.40 -22.28
N ALA A 349 -7.99 2.82 -21.27
CA ALA A 349 -8.59 1.90 -20.31
C ALA A 349 -9.65 0.98 -20.94
N TYR A 350 -9.73 -0.27 -20.47
CA TYR A 350 -10.57 -1.33 -21.04
C TYR A 350 -11.06 -2.33 -19.97
N GLY A 351 -11.76 -3.38 -20.43
CA GLY A 351 -12.38 -4.40 -19.58
C GLY A 351 -13.79 -4.01 -19.08
N PRO A 352 -14.52 -4.94 -18.41
CA PRO A 352 -15.95 -4.76 -18.09
C PRO A 352 -16.29 -3.53 -17.24
N SER A 353 -15.32 -3.06 -16.44
CA SER A 353 -15.40 -1.89 -15.56
C SER A 353 -14.68 -0.65 -16.10
N GLY A 354 -14.00 -0.75 -17.25
CA GLY A 354 -13.10 0.31 -17.75
C GLY A 354 -11.92 0.60 -16.83
N SER A 355 -11.53 -0.34 -15.96
CA SER A 355 -10.48 -0.15 -14.93
C SER A 355 -9.17 -0.88 -15.24
N ARG A 356 -9.02 -1.53 -16.41
CA ARG A 356 -7.73 -2.11 -16.84
C ARG A 356 -6.96 -1.15 -17.74
N LEU A 357 -5.67 -0.98 -17.48
CA LEU A 357 -4.76 -0.23 -18.35
C LEU A 357 -3.80 -1.19 -19.07
N PRO A 358 -3.64 -1.06 -20.41
CA PRO A 358 -2.68 -1.87 -21.15
C PRO A 358 -1.26 -1.60 -20.67
N ARG A 359 -0.38 -2.59 -20.80
CA ARG A 359 1.03 -2.44 -20.42
C ARG A 359 1.78 -1.79 -21.57
N ILE A 360 2.47 -0.69 -21.31
CA ILE A 360 3.28 0.03 -22.29
C ILE A 360 4.73 -0.06 -21.81
N ASN A 361 5.50 -1.00 -22.35
CA ASN A 361 6.93 -1.03 -22.10
C ASN A 361 7.59 0.06 -22.96
N LEU A 362 8.39 0.91 -22.34
CA LEU A 362 9.14 2.00 -22.98
C LEU A 362 10.63 1.69 -22.93
N GLU A 363 11.29 1.72 -24.08
CA GLU A 363 12.75 1.66 -24.17
C GLU A 363 13.23 2.97 -24.80
N ILE A 364 13.94 3.77 -23.99
CA ILE A 364 14.39 5.11 -24.33
C ILE A 364 15.91 5.07 -24.50
N VAL A 365 16.35 5.33 -25.73
CA VAL A 365 17.77 5.46 -26.05
C VAL A 365 18.11 6.94 -26.08
N LEU A 366 18.92 7.35 -25.11
CA LEU A 366 19.48 8.70 -25.06
C LEU A 366 20.83 8.71 -25.78
N PRO A 367 21.17 9.77 -26.54
CA PRO A 367 22.53 9.95 -27.01
C PRO A 367 23.44 10.33 -25.85
N VAL A 368 24.75 10.12 -26.03
CA VAL A 368 25.76 10.63 -25.09
C VAL A 368 25.72 12.15 -25.13
N ILE A 369 25.16 12.76 -24.07
CA ILE A 369 25.25 14.20 -23.86
C ILE A 369 26.66 14.49 -23.35
N GLU A 370 27.62 14.65 -24.27
CA GLU A 370 28.96 15.09 -23.90
C GLU A 370 28.86 16.44 -23.18
N ALA A 371 29.23 16.46 -21.90
CA ALA A 371 29.35 17.67 -21.12
C ALA A 371 30.48 18.54 -21.72
N ALA A 372 30.10 19.51 -22.56
CA ALA A 372 31.02 20.32 -23.33
C ALA A 372 32.02 21.09 -22.45
N GLY A 373 33.25 20.58 -22.34
CA GLY A 373 34.41 21.34 -21.86
C GLY A 373 35.16 20.76 -20.66
N ASN A 374 36.06 19.81 -20.91
CA ASN A 374 37.36 19.81 -20.25
C ASN A 374 38.46 19.48 -21.28
N PRO A 375 39.31 20.43 -21.70
CA PRO A 375 40.29 20.19 -22.77
C PRO A 375 41.41 19.19 -22.43
N ASP A 376 41.63 18.88 -21.15
CA ASP A 376 42.89 18.29 -20.67
C ASP A 376 42.87 16.77 -20.37
N SER A 377 41.81 16.04 -20.74
CA SER A 377 41.71 14.58 -20.51
C SER A 377 42.34 13.72 -21.62
N ASN A 378 43.24 14.27 -22.42
CA ASN A 378 43.91 13.54 -23.51
C ASN A 378 45.11 12.69 -23.03
N PHE A 379 44.85 11.79 -22.06
CA PHE A 379 45.83 10.83 -21.55
C PHE A 379 45.66 9.43 -22.19
N ASN A 380 46.19 9.32 -23.41
CA ASN A 380 46.88 8.14 -23.93
C ASN A 380 46.23 6.75 -23.70
N ARG A 381 45.10 6.44 -24.36
CA ARG A 381 44.76 5.04 -24.69
C ARG A 381 45.46 4.61 -25.98
N GLY A 382 46.72 4.21 -25.84
CA GLY A 382 47.47 3.54 -26.91
C GLY A 382 46.81 2.22 -27.33
N SER A 383 46.73 1.98 -28.63
CA SER A 383 46.09 0.80 -29.22
C SER A 383 46.81 -0.51 -28.85
N GLY A 384 46.22 -1.31 -27.96
CA GLY A 384 46.56 -2.72 -27.80
C GLY A 384 45.94 -3.55 -28.92
N ARG A 385 46.77 -4.21 -29.73
CA ARG A 385 46.29 -5.17 -30.75
C ARG A 385 45.73 -6.43 -30.07
N GLU A 386 44.61 -6.92 -30.59
CA GLU A 386 44.19 -8.31 -30.39
C GLU A 386 45.26 -9.26 -30.94
N PRO A 387 45.58 -10.37 -30.25
CA PRO A 387 46.37 -11.46 -30.82
C PRO A 387 45.47 -12.44 -31.58
N GLU A 388 45.66 -12.53 -32.89
CA GLU A 388 45.12 -13.64 -33.70
C GLU A 388 45.67 -14.99 -33.20
N LEU A 389 44.81 -16.00 -33.10
CA LEU A 389 45.19 -17.38 -32.80
C LEU A 389 45.16 -18.23 -34.07
N GLY A 390 46.35 -18.57 -34.59
CA GLY A 390 46.58 -19.54 -35.66
C GLY A 390 46.90 -20.95 -35.11
N PRO A 391 46.73 -22.02 -35.92
CA PRO A 391 46.56 -23.39 -35.40
C PRO A 391 47.83 -24.26 -35.34
N GLY A 392 47.78 -25.27 -34.47
CA GLY A 392 48.76 -26.38 -34.33
C GLY A 392 49.56 -26.33 -33.02
N ASP A 393 49.90 -27.44 -32.35
CA ASP A 393 49.63 -28.85 -32.67
C ASP A 393 49.91 -29.75 -31.42
N VAL A 394 49.50 -31.03 -31.46
CA VAL A 394 50.05 -32.19 -30.70
C VAL A 394 49.66 -32.46 -29.21
N ARG A 395 48.80 -33.49 -29.05
CA ARG A 395 48.77 -34.64 -28.05
C ARG A 395 48.65 -34.37 -26.53
N ALA A 396 48.15 -35.28 -25.68
CA ALA A 396 47.22 -36.43 -25.70
C ALA A 396 47.46 -37.25 -24.40
N GLY A 397 46.40 -37.80 -23.79
CA GLY A 397 46.43 -38.63 -22.57
C GLY A 397 45.92 -37.88 -21.32
N GLU A 398 45.14 -38.47 -20.41
CA GLU A 398 44.51 -39.80 -20.34
C GLU A 398 43.28 -39.71 -19.42
N LEU A 399 42.25 -40.54 -19.65
CA LEU A 399 41.10 -40.75 -18.74
C LEU A 399 41.09 -42.22 -18.29
N PRO A 400 40.68 -42.47 -17.04
CA PRO A 400 39.67 -43.52 -16.77
C PRO A 400 38.44 -42.92 -16.05
N GLU A 401 37.20 -43.24 -16.43
CA GLU A 401 36.40 -44.40 -15.97
C GLU A 401 36.12 -44.34 -14.45
N ALA A 402 34.89 -44.11 -13.96
CA ALA A 402 33.70 -45.01 -13.95
C ALA A 402 33.92 -46.25 -13.04
N GLU A 403 33.01 -46.74 -12.19
CA GLU A 403 31.53 -46.74 -12.16
C GLU A 403 30.96 -46.81 -10.70
N ARG A 404 29.62 -46.71 -10.53
CA ARG A 404 28.66 -47.56 -9.72
C ARG A 404 29.01 -48.00 -8.26
N GLU A 405 28.08 -48.29 -7.33
CA GLU A 405 26.62 -48.51 -7.36
C GLU A 405 25.96 -48.41 -5.94
N LEU A 406 24.61 -48.34 -5.91
CA LEU A 406 23.64 -48.86 -4.91
C LEU A 406 23.94 -48.93 -3.39
N GLU A 407 23.03 -48.39 -2.56
CA GLU A 407 22.05 -49.21 -1.79
C GLU A 407 20.92 -48.35 -1.14
N THR A 408 20.01 -48.97 -0.38
CA THR A 408 18.58 -48.61 -0.30
C THR A 408 18.04 -48.43 1.13
N GLU A 409 16.83 -47.84 1.28
CA GLU A 409 15.91 -47.99 2.44
C GLU A 409 16.33 -47.38 3.81
N GLN A 410 15.49 -47.15 4.82
CA GLN A 410 14.07 -46.71 4.92
C GLN A 410 13.80 -46.22 6.38
N SER A 411 12.89 -45.25 6.55
CA SER A 411 11.94 -45.13 7.68
C SER A 411 12.38 -44.78 9.14
N ALA A 412 11.42 -44.13 9.83
CA ALA A 412 11.10 -44.14 11.26
C ALA A 412 11.96 -43.40 12.33
N ALA A 413 11.45 -42.22 12.71
CA ALA A 413 11.02 -41.84 14.06
C ALA A 413 11.73 -42.38 15.32
N SER A 414 12.15 -41.48 16.22
CA SER A 414 11.47 -41.23 17.52
C SER A 414 12.24 -40.24 18.43
N LEU A 415 11.52 -39.34 19.09
CA LEU A 415 11.98 -38.52 20.23
C LEU A 415 11.04 -38.80 21.41
N PRO A 416 11.53 -39.02 22.63
CA PRO A 416 10.66 -39.24 23.79
C PRO A 416 10.25 -37.94 24.50
N GLU A 417 9.00 -37.92 24.95
CA GLU A 417 8.43 -37.05 25.99
C GLU A 417 9.22 -37.20 27.32
N ALA A 418 9.54 -36.15 28.07
CA ALA A 418 8.72 -35.24 28.89
C ALA A 418 8.46 -35.72 30.34
N SER A 419 8.65 -34.81 31.30
CA SER A 419 8.01 -34.69 32.63
C SER A 419 8.70 -33.50 33.34
N GLU A 420 8.04 -32.35 33.53
CA GLU A 420 6.96 -32.04 34.49
C GLU A 420 7.40 -31.91 35.95
N LEU A 421 7.01 -30.76 36.56
CA LEU A 421 6.53 -30.53 37.94
C LEU A 421 6.62 -29.00 38.21
N THR A 422 5.65 -28.20 37.74
CA THR A 422 4.40 -27.80 38.43
C THR A 422 4.54 -26.75 39.54
N ASN A 423 3.84 -25.63 39.32
CA ASN A 423 3.06 -24.83 40.27
C ASN A 423 3.76 -24.16 41.48
N LEU A 424 3.63 -22.84 41.53
CA LEU A 424 3.09 -22.16 42.72
C LEU A 424 2.29 -20.91 42.30
N ASP A 425 1.12 -20.78 42.89
CA ASP A 425 0.10 -19.76 42.62
C ASP A 425 0.22 -18.63 43.67
N SER A 426 0.01 -17.37 43.29
CA SER A 426 -0.27 -16.30 44.26
C SER A 426 -0.90 -15.03 43.65
N THR A 427 -2.18 -14.85 43.93
CA THR A 427 -2.89 -13.56 43.79
C THR A 427 -2.92 -12.81 45.12
N ALA A 428 -2.59 -11.51 45.15
CA ALA A 428 -3.33 -10.47 45.90
C ALA A 428 -2.66 -9.07 45.89
N ILE A 429 -3.42 -8.08 45.40
CA ILE A 429 -3.71 -6.75 45.98
C ILE A 429 -2.60 -6.01 46.77
N GLY A 430 -2.24 -4.81 46.29
CA GLY A 430 -1.54 -3.77 47.04
C GLY A 430 -1.68 -2.41 46.33
N GLU A 431 -2.33 -1.45 46.99
CA GLU A 431 -2.78 -0.15 46.46
C GLU A 431 -2.07 1.00 47.19
N SER A 432 -1.48 1.97 46.48
CA SER A 432 -1.23 3.37 46.94
C SER A 432 -0.44 4.21 45.93
N ASP A 433 -0.93 5.44 45.72
CA ASP A 433 -0.27 6.75 45.50
C ASP A 433 1.17 6.80 44.94
N GLY A 434 1.52 7.68 44.00
CA GLY A 434 0.79 8.83 43.45
C GLY A 434 1.72 10.05 43.33
N VAL A 435 2.09 10.45 42.11
CA VAL A 435 2.81 11.71 41.83
C VAL A 435 2.32 12.30 40.50
N ASP A 436 1.82 13.53 40.55
CA ASP A 436 1.41 14.32 39.39
C ASP A 436 2.62 14.80 38.56
N ILE A 437 2.51 14.76 37.23
CA ILE A 437 3.19 15.72 36.34
C ILE A 437 2.17 16.23 35.31
N MET A 438 2.06 17.56 35.20
CA MET A 438 1.00 18.23 34.46
C MET A 438 1.17 18.19 32.94
N ASN A 439 0.02 18.14 32.27
CA ASN A 439 -0.17 18.46 30.87
C ASN A 439 0.14 19.95 30.59
N VAL A 440 0.90 20.28 29.54
CA VAL A 440 1.07 21.66 29.05
C VAL A 440 0.97 21.70 27.52
N THR A 441 -0.13 22.26 27.03
CA THR A 441 -0.32 22.68 25.63
C THR A 441 -0.33 24.20 25.59
N PRO A 442 0.47 24.89 24.75
CA PRO A 442 0.37 26.33 24.60
C PRO A 442 -0.65 26.70 23.52
N THR A 443 -1.79 27.27 23.94
CA THR A 443 -2.66 28.06 23.07
C THR A 443 -2.12 29.47 22.90
N MET A 444 -2.05 29.97 21.66
CA MET A 444 -1.92 31.40 21.38
C MET A 444 -3.23 31.92 20.79
N GLU A 445 -3.85 32.88 21.50
CA GLU A 445 -4.76 33.86 20.92
C GLU A 445 -4.03 35.20 20.90
N GLU A 446 -4.06 35.94 19.79
CA GLU A 446 -4.20 37.39 19.85
C GLU A 446 -4.87 37.98 18.59
N THR A 447 -6.01 38.60 18.82
CA THR A 447 -6.49 39.88 18.24
C THR A 447 -6.31 40.17 16.74
N LEU A 448 -7.44 40.11 16.01
CA LEU A 448 -7.69 40.88 14.79
C LEU A 448 -8.79 41.92 15.04
N ALA A 449 -8.53 43.19 14.72
CA ALA A 449 -9.50 44.28 14.75
C ALA A 449 -9.45 45.11 13.44
N MET A 450 -10.61 45.65 13.03
CA MET A 450 -10.85 46.22 11.71
C MET A 450 -10.26 47.63 11.49
N GLY A 451 -9.97 47.96 10.22
CA GLY A 451 -10.75 49.02 9.56
C GLY A 451 -10.03 50.10 8.73
N GLN A 452 -10.42 50.17 7.43
CA GLN A 452 -10.57 51.39 6.60
C GLN A 452 -9.29 52.19 6.24
N THR A 453 -9.16 52.95 5.13
CA THR A 453 -9.71 52.97 3.73
C THR A 453 -8.87 53.99 2.92
N SER A 454 -8.51 53.70 1.65
CA SER A 454 -8.44 54.57 0.42
C SER A 454 -8.15 56.11 0.45
N PRO A 455 -7.74 56.80 -0.66
CA PRO A 455 -7.14 56.36 -1.96
C PRO A 455 -6.14 57.36 -2.68
N VAL A 456 -5.68 56.99 -3.90
CA VAL A 456 -5.52 57.80 -5.16
C VAL A 456 -4.27 58.71 -5.49
N ASP A 457 -3.77 58.47 -6.73
CA ASP A 457 -3.05 59.26 -7.78
C ASP A 457 -1.63 59.88 -7.74
N GLN A 458 -0.87 59.48 -8.80
CA GLN A 458 -0.07 60.25 -9.80
C GLN A 458 0.79 61.48 -9.44
N THR A 459 2.09 61.44 -9.78
CA THR A 459 2.74 62.40 -10.73
C THR A 459 4.11 61.92 -11.25
N GLU A 460 4.74 62.71 -12.14
CA GLU A 460 5.75 62.33 -13.15
C GLU A 460 7.24 62.50 -12.76
N THR A 461 8.14 62.09 -13.68
CA THR A 461 9.61 62.29 -13.77
C THR A 461 10.01 63.71 -14.27
N PRO A 462 11.30 64.06 -14.56
CA PRO A 462 12.65 63.67 -14.05
C PRO A 462 13.39 64.93 -13.48
N PRO A 463 14.75 65.12 -13.49
CA PRO A 463 15.56 65.42 -14.71
C PRO A 463 17.03 64.91 -14.69
N ALA A 464 17.83 65.30 -15.69
CA ALA A 464 19.28 65.07 -15.79
C ALA A 464 20.01 66.30 -16.41
N ASP A 465 21.27 66.54 -16.00
CA ASP A 465 22.40 67.26 -16.65
C ASP A 465 23.51 67.41 -15.58
N GLY A 466 24.81 67.51 -15.84
CA GLY A 466 25.55 67.69 -17.10
C GLY A 466 26.60 68.81 -16.91
N ASN A 467 27.91 68.53 -17.04
CA ASN A 467 28.99 69.52 -17.18
C ASN A 467 30.36 68.88 -17.48
N GLU A 468 31.09 69.48 -18.43
CA GLU A 468 32.48 69.25 -18.83
C GLU A 468 33.45 70.21 -18.09
N GLU A 469 34.77 70.34 -18.33
CA GLU A 469 35.74 69.74 -19.29
C GLU A 469 37.16 69.79 -18.66
N GLU A 470 38.13 68.97 -19.11
CA GLU A 470 39.49 69.38 -19.58
C GLU A 470 40.51 68.22 -19.71
N LEU A 471 41.36 68.32 -20.75
CA LEU A 471 42.43 67.43 -21.25
C LEU A 471 43.82 67.90 -20.73
N PRO A 472 44.98 67.18 -20.85
CA PRO A 472 45.57 66.53 -22.06
C PRO A 472 46.12 65.09 -21.89
N GLU A 473 46.09 64.23 -22.93
CA GLU A 473 47.14 63.99 -23.96
C GLU A 473 48.55 63.70 -23.40
N GLN A 474 49.04 62.45 -23.36
CA GLN A 474 49.44 61.50 -24.43
C GLN A 474 50.92 61.59 -24.89
N SER A 475 51.62 60.44 -24.84
CA SER A 475 52.74 60.11 -25.72
C SER A 475 52.77 58.60 -25.92
N ASN A 476 52.64 58.16 -27.18
CA ASN A 476 52.39 56.76 -27.57
C ASN A 476 53.69 55.95 -27.70
N GLU A 477 53.54 54.62 -27.76
CA GLU A 477 54.19 53.70 -28.72
C GLU A 477 53.82 52.24 -28.30
N ASP A 478 53.41 51.31 -29.18
CA ASP A 478 52.96 51.44 -30.56
C ASP A 478 52.24 50.16 -31.02
N GLY A 479 51.41 50.22 -32.07
CA GLY A 479 50.99 49.03 -32.84
C GLY A 479 49.52 48.59 -32.76
N ALA A 480 48.67 49.18 -33.61
CA ALA A 480 47.46 48.54 -34.15
C ALA A 480 47.76 47.95 -35.55
N PRO A 481 46.93 47.03 -36.07
CA PRO A 481 45.73 47.49 -36.75
C PRO A 481 44.44 46.76 -36.34
N GLU A 482 43.31 47.42 -36.61
CA GLU A 482 41.95 46.95 -36.41
C GLU A 482 41.62 45.71 -37.27
N GLY A 483 40.76 44.83 -36.75
CA GLY A 483 40.22 43.68 -37.49
C GLY A 483 39.19 42.94 -36.65
N ASP A 484 37.92 43.10 -37.02
CA ASP A 484 36.70 42.47 -36.45
C ASP A 484 36.45 42.62 -34.94
N GLU A 485 35.36 43.31 -34.58
CA GLU A 485 34.76 43.23 -33.25
C GLU A 485 34.22 41.81 -33.02
N ALA A 486 35.09 40.92 -32.55
CA ALA A 486 34.69 39.59 -32.10
C ALA A 486 33.77 39.70 -30.88
N LEU A 487 32.66 38.95 -30.95
CA LEU A 487 31.71 38.77 -29.85
C LEU A 487 32.45 38.38 -28.55
N PRO A 488 31.97 38.83 -27.36
CA PRO A 488 32.61 38.46 -26.09
C PRO A 488 32.64 36.94 -25.91
N PRO A 489 33.70 36.40 -25.27
CA PRO A 489 34.06 34.99 -25.40
C PRO A 489 32.99 34.03 -24.87
N GLU A 490 32.80 32.94 -25.62
CA GLU A 490 31.85 31.84 -25.42
C GLU A 490 32.19 30.94 -24.20
N SER A 491 32.82 31.51 -23.17
CA SER A 491 33.47 30.80 -22.06
C SER A 491 32.80 31.07 -20.70
N ALA A 492 31.47 31.00 -20.67
CA ALA A 492 30.67 30.87 -19.44
C ALA A 492 29.29 30.22 -19.69
N ARG A 493 29.18 29.33 -20.69
CA ARG A 493 28.01 28.45 -20.77
C ARG A 493 28.02 27.53 -19.56
N MET A 494 27.16 27.80 -18.57
CA MET A 494 26.82 26.79 -17.57
C MET A 494 26.32 25.57 -18.33
N LEU A 495 26.98 24.42 -18.14
CA LEU A 495 26.49 23.15 -18.65
C LEU A 495 25.01 22.99 -18.25
N PRO A 496 24.10 22.66 -19.17
CA PRO A 496 22.73 22.36 -18.79
C PRO A 496 22.77 21.17 -17.84
N LYS A 497 22.49 21.43 -16.56
CA LYS A 497 22.32 20.38 -15.55
C LYS A 497 21.00 19.67 -15.82
N VAL A 498 21.00 18.77 -16.79
CA VAL A 498 19.82 17.97 -17.14
C VAL A 498 19.45 17.12 -15.93
N SER A 499 18.21 17.26 -15.47
CA SER A 499 17.60 16.38 -14.47
C SER A 499 16.70 15.34 -15.14
N LEU A 500 16.71 14.12 -14.62
CA LEU A 500 15.83 13.04 -15.05
C LEU A 500 14.79 12.77 -13.96
N SER A 501 13.51 12.72 -14.32
CA SER A 501 12.41 12.34 -13.43
C SER A 501 11.60 11.21 -14.06
N ILE A 502 11.47 10.10 -13.34
CA ILE A 502 10.70 8.92 -13.76
C ILE A 502 9.59 8.68 -12.73
N GLU A 503 8.34 8.60 -13.18
CA GLU A 503 7.18 8.26 -12.36
C GLU A 503 6.41 7.09 -12.99
N ILE A 504 6.29 6.00 -12.23
CA ILE A 504 5.62 4.75 -12.65
C ILE A 504 4.67 4.30 -11.55
N SER A 505 3.45 3.92 -11.93
CA SER A 505 2.51 3.31 -10.96
C SER A 505 2.73 1.79 -10.85
N ASN A 506 2.91 1.08 -11.97
CA ASN A 506 3.26 -0.34 -12.00
C ASN A 506 4.22 -0.68 -13.14
N GLY A 507 5.37 -1.28 -12.83
CA GLY A 507 6.40 -1.66 -13.80
C GLY A 507 7.81 -1.52 -13.22
N GLY A 508 8.76 -2.26 -13.79
CA GLY A 508 10.18 -2.12 -13.47
C GLY A 508 10.78 -0.86 -14.09
N VAL A 509 11.82 -0.34 -13.44
CA VAL A 509 12.70 0.70 -13.99
C VAL A 509 14.08 0.09 -14.16
N ASP A 510 14.71 0.27 -15.33
CA ASP A 510 16.07 -0.18 -15.59
C ASP A 510 16.84 1.00 -16.22
N ILE A 511 17.80 1.57 -15.49
CA ILE A 511 18.62 2.68 -15.98
C ILE A 511 20.10 2.35 -15.92
N ALA A 512 20.82 2.61 -17.02
CA ALA A 512 22.24 2.28 -17.14
C ALA A 512 23.05 3.34 -17.90
N GLY A 513 24.22 3.72 -17.35
CA GLY A 513 25.26 4.47 -18.05
C GLY A 513 24.93 5.95 -18.29
N LEU A 514 24.34 6.63 -17.31
CA LEU A 514 23.82 7.99 -17.43
C LEU A 514 24.61 9.00 -16.59
N GLU A 515 24.91 10.17 -17.18
CA GLU A 515 25.64 11.26 -16.52
C GLU A 515 24.71 12.48 -16.33
N PHE A 516 23.93 12.47 -15.23
CA PHE A 516 22.96 13.51 -14.93
C PHE A 516 23.36 14.34 -13.71
N LEU A 517 24.18 15.37 -13.95
CA LEU A 517 24.61 16.34 -12.93
C LEU A 517 23.48 17.24 -12.40
N GLY A 518 22.28 17.22 -13.02
CA GLY A 518 21.05 17.80 -12.48
C GLY A 518 20.28 16.86 -11.53
N GLY A 519 20.68 15.59 -11.46
CA GLY A 519 20.10 14.56 -10.61
C GLY A 519 19.06 13.68 -11.29
N THR A 520 18.93 12.46 -10.78
CA THR A 520 17.95 11.45 -11.23
C THR A 520 16.96 11.16 -10.11
N ARG A 521 15.68 11.38 -10.35
CA ARG A 521 14.57 11.09 -9.43
C ARG A 521 13.71 9.97 -10.00
N ILE A 522 13.44 8.94 -9.20
CA ILE A 522 12.62 7.78 -9.58
C ILE A 522 11.54 7.58 -8.52
N ALA A 523 10.28 7.54 -8.94
CA ALA A 523 9.14 7.19 -8.11
C ALA A 523 8.43 5.98 -8.75
N ALA A 524 8.40 4.85 -8.05
CA ALA A 524 7.71 3.64 -8.49
C ALA A 524 6.65 3.22 -7.45
N GLY A 525 5.43 2.95 -7.90
CA GLY A 525 4.39 2.31 -7.10
C GLY A 525 4.77 0.86 -6.82
N SER A 526 4.67 0.00 -7.83
CA SER A 526 5.08 -1.41 -7.77
C SER A 526 6.09 -1.79 -8.86
N GLY A 527 7.15 -2.52 -8.49
CA GLY A 527 8.17 -3.00 -9.44
C GLY A 527 9.61 -2.97 -8.89
N MET A 528 10.56 -3.56 -9.63
CA MET A 528 11.98 -3.49 -9.30
C MET A 528 12.65 -2.33 -10.02
N VAL A 529 13.42 -1.54 -9.29
CA VAL A 529 14.20 -0.41 -9.82
C VAL A 529 15.68 -0.81 -9.84
N SER A 530 16.20 -1.04 -11.04
CA SER A 530 17.61 -1.33 -11.32
C SER A 530 18.32 -0.07 -11.79
N ILE A 531 19.46 0.24 -11.17
CA ILE A 531 20.25 1.45 -11.38
C ILE A 531 21.72 1.04 -11.52
N ALA A 532 22.33 1.30 -12.67
CA ALA A 532 23.71 0.94 -12.96
C ALA A 532 24.51 2.11 -13.55
N ASP A 533 25.77 2.26 -13.12
CA ASP A 533 26.77 3.16 -13.72
C ASP A 533 26.25 4.61 -13.91
N ILE A 534 25.79 5.23 -12.82
CA ILE A 534 25.22 6.58 -12.82
C ILE A 534 26.18 7.57 -12.18
N THR A 535 26.44 8.70 -12.86
CA THR A 535 27.19 9.83 -12.29
C THR A 535 26.26 11.02 -12.05
N GLY A 536 26.25 11.54 -10.81
CA GLY A 536 25.33 12.56 -10.34
C GLY A 536 24.43 12.04 -9.18
N PRO A 537 23.65 12.93 -8.53
CA PRO A 537 22.83 12.55 -7.40
C PRO A 537 21.61 11.73 -7.83
N VAL A 538 21.26 10.68 -7.07
CA VAL A 538 20.17 9.74 -7.35
C VAL A 538 19.20 9.68 -6.16
N SER A 539 17.91 9.81 -6.43
CA SER A 539 16.84 9.61 -5.45
C SER A 539 15.81 8.64 -5.99
N ALA A 540 15.67 7.46 -5.39
CA ALA A 540 14.70 6.43 -5.80
C ALA A 540 13.78 6.07 -4.64
N LYS A 541 12.47 6.16 -4.89
CA LYS A 541 11.40 5.86 -3.93
C LYS A 541 10.47 4.78 -4.49
N VAL A 542 10.34 3.66 -3.80
CA VAL A 542 9.51 2.51 -4.20
C VAL A 542 8.48 2.21 -3.11
N THR A 543 7.21 1.94 -3.48
CA THR A 543 6.22 1.48 -2.49
C THR A 543 6.28 -0.04 -2.32
N ASP A 544 6.05 -0.83 -3.37
CA ASP A 544 6.04 -2.29 -3.31
C ASP A 544 7.03 -2.90 -4.33
N GLY A 545 8.23 -3.24 -3.88
CA GLY A 545 9.30 -3.69 -4.78
C GLY A 545 10.68 -3.52 -4.17
N GLY A 546 11.72 -3.62 -5.01
CA GLY A 546 13.12 -3.52 -4.55
C GLY A 546 13.93 -2.53 -5.37
N ILE A 547 14.99 -1.99 -4.76
CA ILE A 547 15.99 -1.16 -5.44
C ILE A 547 17.28 -2.01 -5.55
N LYS A 548 17.84 -2.10 -6.75
CA LYS A 548 19.17 -2.65 -7.02
C LYS A 548 20.05 -1.56 -7.61
N ALA A 549 21.10 -1.16 -6.90
CA ALA A 549 21.99 -0.07 -7.26
C ALA A 549 23.43 -0.58 -7.42
N ALA A 550 24.10 -0.21 -8.51
CA ALA A 550 25.48 -0.58 -8.81
C ALA A 550 26.26 0.58 -9.43
N GLY A 551 27.47 0.84 -8.95
CA GLY A 551 28.39 1.78 -9.61
C GLY A 551 27.91 3.23 -9.64
N ILE A 552 27.40 3.75 -8.52
CA ILE A 552 26.89 5.12 -8.44
C ILE A 552 27.97 6.07 -7.90
N ASN A 553 28.16 7.19 -8.60
CA ASN A 553 29.09 8.25 -8.23
C ASN A 553 28.33 9.56 -7.95
N GLY A 554 27.90 9.74 -6.70
CA GLY A 554 27.10 10.88 -6.24
C GLY A 554 26.27 10.57 -5.00
N GLU A 555 25.57 11.58 -4.48
CA GLU A 555 24.63 11.43 -3.37
C GLU A 555 23.50 10.45 -3.73
N SER A 556 23.18 9.51 -2.85
CA SER A 556 22.23 8.42 -3.13
C SER A 556 21.17 8.31 -2.04
N ILE A 557 19.89 8.48 -2.39
CA ILE A 557 18.76 8.43 -1.46
C ILE A 557 17.79 7.35 -1.91
N PHE A 558 17.71 6.24 -1.17
CA PHE A 558 16.86 5.08 -1.48
C PHE A 558 15.83 4.87 -0.38
N GLU A 559 14.55 4.92 -0.74
CA GLU A 559 13.42 4.67 0.16
C GLU A 559 12.52 3.57 -0.38
N VAL A 560 12.26 2.53 0.42
CA VAL A 560 11.34 1.44 0.07
C VAL A 560 10.30 1.27 1.19
N LYS A 561 9.01 1.12 0.88
CA LYS A 561 8.04 0.72 1.93
C LYS A 561 8.10 -0.79 2.16
N ASN A 562 7.89 -1.59 1.12
CA ASN A 562 7.89 -3.05 1.19
C ASN A 562 8.86 -3.64 0.16
N GLY A 563 10.00 -4.14 0.64
CA GLY A 563 11.02 -4.86 -0.11
C GLY A 563 12.44 -4.39 0.19
N ALA A 564 13.41 -5.01 -0.50
CA ALA A 564 14.82 -4.90 -0.19
C ALA A 564 15.54 -3.78 -0.96
N ILE A 565 16.60 -3.25 -0.36
CA ILE A 565 17.56 -2.37 -1.01
C ILE A 565 18.87 -3.13 -1.15
N GLU A 566 19.33 -3.35 -2.38
CA GLU A 566 20.63 -3.92 -2.70
C GLU A 566 21.53 -2.84 -3.32
N GLY A 567 22.72 -2.63 -2.78
CA GLY A 567 23.66 -1.60 -3.23
C GLY A 567 25.08 -2.13 -3.39
N SER A 568 25.77 -1.69 -4.44
CA SER A 568 27.15 -2.12 -4.74
C SER A 568 28.00 -0.98 -5.32
N ASN A 569 29.23 -0.82 -4.82
CA ASN A 569 30.21 0.15 -5.31
C ASN A 569 29.62 1.59 -5.43
N ILE A 570 29.12 2.13 -4.32
CA ILE A 570 28.53 3.48 -4.25
C ILE A 570 29.55 4.42 -3.59
N LYS A 571 29.87 5.52 -4.27
CA LYS A 571 30.93 6.48 -3.89
C LYS A 571 30.52 7.92 -4.28
N GLY A 572 31.32 8.92 -3.88
CA GLY A 572 31.20 10.30 -4.42
C GLY A 572 30.14 11.22 -3.79
N GLY A 573 29.36 10.74 -2.82
CA GLY A 573 28.41 11.55 -2.05
C GLY A 573 27.79 10.73 -0.92
N ALA A 574 27.06 11.36 -0.01
CA ALA A 574 26.42 10.64 1.11
C ALA A 574 25.34 9.65 0.61
N MET A 575 25.15 8.56 1.36
CA MET A 575 24.14 7.54 1.06
C MET A 575 23.12 7.44 2.19
N TYR A 576 21.83 7.53 1.84
CA TYR A 576 20.69 7.23 2.72
C TYR A 576 19.91 6.03 2.14
N ALA A 577 19.71 4.99 2.94
CA ALA A 577 18.95 3.80 2.55
C ALA A 577 17.96 3.41 3.65
N ALA A 578 16.67 3.58 3.39
CA ALA A 578 15.61 3.33 4.36
C ALA A 578 14.54 2.37 3.83
N THR A 579 14.18 1.35 4.63
CA THR A 579 13.03 0.48 4.32
C THR A 579 12.12 0.26 5.53
N THR A 580 10.82 0.05 5.30
CA THR A 580 9.89 -0.30 6.40
C THR A 580 9.84 -1.82 6.60
N ASN A 581 9.70 -2.59 5.52
CA ASN A 581 9.66 -4.05 5.55
C ASN A 581 10.61 -4.62 4.50
N GLY A 582 11.85 -4.92 4.89
CA GLY A 582 12.86 -5.47 3.99
C GLY A 582 14.28 -5.34 4.52
N ASN A 583 15.18 -6.06 3.86
CA ASN A 583 16.61 -6.04 4.17
C ASN A 583 17.33 -4.95 3.39
N VAL A 584 18.41 -4.43 3.97
CA VAL A 584 19.35 -3.52 3.30
C VAL A 584 20.67 -4.26 3.15
N LEU A 585 21.05 -4.60 1.91
CA LEU A 585 22.26 -5.37 1.58
C LEU A 585 23.22 -4.49 0.78
N LEU A 586 24.38 -4.17 1.34
CA LEU A 586 25.32 -3.22 0.78
C LEU A 586 26.72 -3.83 0.66
N SER A 587 27.38 -3.54 -0.47
CA SER A 587 28.73 -4.05 -0.79
C SER A 587 29.62 -2.92 -1.28
N THR A 588 30.76 -2.71 -0.62
CA THR A 588 31.74 -1.66 -0.95
C THR A 588 31.11 -0.26 -1.03
N ILE A 589 30.85 0.33 0.15
CA ILE A 589 30.35 1.70 0.28
C ILE A 589 31.52 2.63 0.62
N GLY A 590 31.88 3.50 -0.32
CA GLY A 590 33.02 4.43 -0.23
C GLY A 590 32.66 5.81 0.31
N SER A 591 31.54 5.92 1.03
CA SER A 591 30.90 7.18 1.42
C SER A 591 30.16 7.06 2.74
N ASP A 592 29.92 8.19 3.41
CA ASP A 592 29.12 8.21 4.63
C ASP A 592 27.71 7.64 4.38
N LEU A 593 27.30 6.69 5.21
CA LEU A 593 26.10 5.89 5.06
C LEU A 593 25.16 6.05 6.25
N VAL A 594 23.87 6.24 5.97
CA VAL A 594 22.78 6.08 6.93
C VAL A 594 21.85 4.98 6.42
N ALA A 595 21.74 3.88 7.15
CA ALA A 595 20.91 2.72 6.83
C ALA A 595 19.86 2.49 7.92
N GLU A 596 18.57 2.52 7.57
CA GLU A 596 17.47 2.43 8.54
C GLU A 596 16.45 1.36 8.10
N THR A 597 16.06 0.45 9.00
CA THR A 597 14.95 -0.48 8.75
C THR A 597 14.07 -0.73 9.96
N LYS A 598 12.76 -0.93 9.76
CA LYS A 598 11.87 -1.32 10.87
C LYS A 598 11.80 -2.85 11.01
N ASN A 599 11.66 -3.56 9.90
CA ASN A 599 11.58 -5.02 9.89
C ASN A 599 12.50 -5.59 8.81
N GLY A 600 13.72 -5.97 9.20
CA GLY A 600 14.72 -6.55 8.31
C GLY A 600 16.15 -6.41 8.83
N ALA A 601 17.05 -7.15 8.21
CA ALA A 601 18.48 -7.09 8.51
C ALA A 601 19.18 -5.98 7.71
N ILE A 602 20.22 -5.39 8.30
CA ILE A 602 21.17 -4.52 7.61
C ILE A 602 22.47 -5.32 7.47
N GLU A 603 22.91 -5.58 6.25
CA GLU A 603 24.16 -6.27 5.94
C GLU A 603 25.05 -5.37 5.08
N ILE A 604 26.26 -5.08 5.55
CA ILE A 604 27.23 -4.23 4.87
C ILE A 604 28.56 -4.99 4.82
N GLN A 605 29.02 -5.40 3.64
CA GLN A 605 30.20 -6.29 3.50
C GLN A 605 31.54 -5.56 3.63
N ASP A 606 31.58 -4.31 3.16
CA ASP A 606 32.75 -3.44 3.23
C ASP A 606 32.29 -1.98 3.20
N ALA A 607 32.77 -1.18 4.16
CA ALA A 607 32.41 0.22 4.33
C ALA A 607 33.64 1.03 4.72
N GLU A 608 33.99 2.00 3.88
CA GLU A 608 35.26 2.74 3.95
C GLU A 608 35.16 4.01 4.82
N ALA A 609 33.94 4.47 5.14
CA ALA A 609 33.65 5.79 5.74
C ALA A 609 32.77 5.71 7.02
N GLY A 610 32.02 6.78 7.34
CA GLY A 610 31.11 6.82 8.48
C GLY A 610 29.83 6.01 8.25
N ILE A 611 29.28 5.43 9.32
CA ILE A 611 28.09 4.58 9.26
C ILE A 611 27.13 4.94 10.40
N LYS A 612 25.85 5.13 10.09
CA LYS A 612 24.75 5.03 11.04
C LYS A 612 23.84 3.90 10.59
N ALA A 613 23.62 2.90 11.44
CA ALA A 613 22.74 1.77 11.13
C ALA A 613 21.76 1.52 12.26
N ASP A 614 20.46 1.67 11.98
CA ASP A 614 19.39 1.52 12.97
C ASP A 614 18.37 0.48 12.51
N THR A 615 18.09 -0.51 13.36
CA THR A 615 17.00 -1.48 13.12
C THR A 615 16.14 -1.74 14.35
N LEU A 616 14.81 -1.76 14.13
CA LEU A 616 13.86 -2.13 15.18
C LEU A 616 13.81 -3.66 15.36
N ASN A 617 13.59 -4.42 14.27
CA ASN A 617 13.53 -5.88 14.27
C ASN A 617 14.45 -6.46 13.18
N GLY A 618 15.66 -6.86 13.56
CA GLY A 618 16.63 -7.52 12.66
C GLY A 618 18.07 -7.38 13.13
N SER A 619 18.97 -8.19 12.57
CA SER A 619 20.40 -8.14 12.85
C SER A 619 21.11 -7.05 12.03
N ILE A 620 22.16 -6.46 12.62
CA ILE A 620 23.11 -5.61 11.90
C ILE A 620 24.41 -6.40 11.72
N THR A 621 24.82 -6.62 10.47
CA THR A 621 26.08 -7.29 10.14
C THR A 621 26.94 -6.34 9.33
N ILE A 622 28.11 -5.95 9.86
CA ILE A 622 29.01 -5.00 9.18
C ILE A 622 30.43 -5.58 9.14
N GLY A 623 30.95 -5.78 7.94
CA GLY A 623 32.36 -5.98 7.67
C GLY A 623 33.00 -4.68 7.17
N SER A 624 34.26 -4.46 7.50
CA SER A 624 35.10 -3.45 6.84
C SER A 624 36.55 -3.86 6.84
N GLY A 625 37.29 -3.52 5.78
CA GLY A 625 38.76 -3.54 5.77
C GLY A 625 39.40 -2.33 6.48
N THR A 626 38.69 -1.21 6.61
CA THR A 626 39.24 0.06 7.14
C THR A 626 38.15 0.93 7.80
N VAL A 627 38.34 1.29 9.07
CA VAL A 627 37.45 2.22 9.77
C VAL A 627 37.87 3.66 9.44
N GLY A 628 37.30 4.26 8.39
CA GLY A 628 37.60 5.63 7.94
C GLY A 628 36.63 6.71 8.43
N GLY A 629 35.67 6.36 9.30
CA GLY A 629 34.68 7.29 9.84
C GLY A 629 34.05 6.81 11.14
N ASN A 630 33.20 7.65 11.74
CA ASN A 630 32.49 7.32 12.97
C ASN A 630 31.31 6.37 12.69
N TRP A 631 31.14 5.35 13.53
CA TRP A 631 30.08 4.36 13.43
C TRP A 631 29.13 4.46 14.64
N ASP A 632 27.81 4.47 14.40
CA ASP A 632 26.76 4.43 15.42
C ASP A 632 25.71 3.37 15.04
N LEU A 633 25.60 2.32 15.84
CA LEU A 633 24.84 1.11 15.49
C LEU A 633 23.82 0.78 16.59
N ASP A 634 22.53 0.78 16.26
CA ASP A 634 21.44 0.48 17.19
C ASP A 634 20.54 -0.66 16.68
N SER A 635 20.40 -1.71 17.49
CA SER A 635 19.47 -2.81 17.22
C SER A 635 18.59 -3.07 18.44
N SER A 636 17.31 -2.68 18.32
CA SER A 636 16.32 -2.85 19.37
C SER A 636 15.92 -4.31 19.58
N VAL A 637 15.84 -5.11 18.51
CA VAL A 637 15.58 -6.56 18.55
C VAL A 637 16.40 -7.27 17.47
N GLY A 638 17.65 -7.56 17.80
CA GLY A 638 18.57 -8.30 16.93
C GLY A 638 19.98 -8.38 17.49
N GLU A 639 20.82 -9.17 16.82
CA GLU A 639 22.24 -9.29 17.15
C GLU A 639 23.07 -8.38 16.24
N ILE A 640 24.17 -7.83 16.78
CA ILE A 640 25.11 -7.00 16.03
C ILE A 640 26.41 -7.79 15.82
N ASN A 641 26.73 -8.07 14.56
CA ASN A 641 27.89 -8.83 14.12
C ASN A 641 28.86 -7.92 13.38
N LEU A 642 30.05 -7.67 13.95
CA LEU A 642 31.08 -6.85 13.33
C LEU A 642 32.29 -7.69 12.93
N THR A 643 32.86 -7.38 11.77
CA THR A 643 34.15 -7.90 11.31
C THR A 643 35.05 -6.70 11.03
N LEU A 644 35.95 -6.42 11.98
CA LEU A 644 36.79 -5.21 12.01
C LEU A 644 38.26 -5.58 11.76
N PRO A 645 39.08 -4.68 11.16
CA PRO A 645 40.50 -4.94 10.98
C PRO A 645 41.24 -5.01 12.32
N ASP A 646 42.30 -5.81 12.37
CA ASP A 646 43.21 -5.92 13.52
C ASP A 646 44.06 -4.65 13.75
N THR A 647 44.14 -3.80 12.74
CA THR A 647 44.94 -2.58 12.67
C THR A 647 44.08 -1.38 12.25
N GLY A 648 44.40 -0.19 12.74
CA GLY A 648 43.65 1.05 12.47
C GLY A 648 43.70 2.04 13.64
N ASP A 649 42.98 3.15 13.53
CA ASP A 649 42.92 4.23 14.54
C ASP A 649 41.48 4.46 15.02
N TYR A 650 40.95 3.54 15.83
CA TYR A 650 39.56 3.62 16.29
C TYR A 650 39.37 3.19 17.75
N SER A 651 38.37 3.79 18.39
CA SER A 651 37.89 3.46 19.73
C SER A 651 36.55 2.74 19.63
N LEU A 652 36.38 1.69 20.43
CA LEU A 652 35.16 0.90 20.50
C LEU A 652 34.48 1.14 21.86
N TYR A 653 33.18 1.39 21.84
CA TYR A 653 32.30 1.26 22.99
C TYR A 653 31.02 0.54 22.57
N GLY A 654 30.70 -0.58 23.23
CA GLY A 654 29.47 -1.32 22.99
C GLY A 654 28.76 -1.71 24.27
N SER A 655 27.44 -1.72 24.27
CA SER A 655 26.62 -2.10 25.42
C SER A 655 25.48 -3.06 25.05
N VAL A 656 25.17 -3.97 25.97
CA VAL A 656 24.16 -5.03 25.79
C VAL A 656 23.18 -5.06 26.95
N THR A 657 21.88 -5.08 26.67
CA THR A 657 20.85 -5.26 27.71
C THR A 657 20.79 -6.72 28.19
N PHE A 658 20.34 -7.66 27.34
CA PHE A 658 20.04 -9.04 27.76
C PHE A 658 21.04 -10.08 27.24
N GLY A 659 21.57 -9.94 26.03
CA GLY A 659 22.45 -10.93 25.38
C GLY A 659 23.88 -11.04 25.93
N LYS A 660 24.79 -11.62 25.14
CA LYS A 660 26.22 -11.76 25.46
C LYS A 660 27.07 -10.93 24.51
N ILE A 661 28.26 -10.54 24.97
CA ILE A 661 29.30 -9.96 24.11
C ILE A 661 30.39 -11.01 23.92
N SER A 662 30.87 -11.15 22.68
CA SER A 662 32.03 -11.97 22.30
C SER A 662 32.96 -11.14 21.41
N THR A 663 34.27 -11.23 21.63
CA THR A 663 35.28 -10.51 20.85
C THR A 663 36.52 -11.38 20.61
N GLU A 664 37.04 -11.35 19.39
CA GLU A 664 38.36 -11.89 19.03
C GLU A 664 39.47 -10.84 19.15
N LEU A 665 39.10 -9.56 19.06
CA LEU A 665 40.00 -8.41 19.20
C LEU A 665 40.28 -8.09 20.69
N PRO A 666 41.44 -7.48 21.01
CA PRO A 666 41.95 -7.30 22.39
C PRO A 666 41.25 -6.18 23.18
N PHE A 667 39.93 -6.20 23.22
CA PHE A 667 39.09 -5.25 23.96
C PHE A 667 38.75 -5.73 25.38
N GLU A 668 38.57 -4.78 26.30
CA GLU A 668 38.19 -5.08 27.68
C GLU A 668 36.66 -5.23 27.78
N GLN A 669 36.20 -6.41 28.19
CA GLN A 669 34.79 -6.68 28.46
C GLN A 669 34.52 -6.65 29.97
N ILE A 670 33.66 -5.71 30.41
CA ILE A 670 33.20 -5.59 31.80
C ILE A 670 31.69 -5.81 31.85
N ARG A 671 31.26 -6.98 32.35
CA ARG A 671 29.85 -7.40 32.47
C ARG A 671 29.09 -7.40 31.14
N LYS A 672 28.50 -6.26 30.80
CA LYS A 672 27.55 -5.99 29.71
C LYS A 672 28.02 -4.84 28.81
N THR A 673 29.26 -4.40 28.99
CA THR A 673 29.90 -3.34 28.23
C THR A 673 31.23 -3.85 27.72
N ILE A 674 31.58 -3.47 26.49
CA ILE A 674 32.89 -3.70 25.88
C ILE A 674 33.51 -2.35 25.54
N ARG A 675 34.81 -2.21 25.78
CA ARG A 675 35.55 -0.97 25.49
C ARG A 675 37.00 -1.25 25.11
N GLY A 676 37.57 -0.35 24.31
CA GLY A 676 39.01 -0.28 24.09
C GLY A 676 39.36 0.57 22.89
N THR A 677 40.64 0.60 22.55
CA THR A 677 41.17 1.44 21.47
C THR A 677 42.25 0.67 20.73
N ILE A 678 42.22 0.75 19.40
CA ILE A 678 43.26 0.28 18.50
C ILE A 678 43.88 1.54 17.84
N GLY A 679 45.21 1.60 17.80
CA GLY A 679 45.95 2.78 17.35
C GLY A 679 45.68 4.03 18.21
N GLY A 680 45.57 5.18 17.55
CA GLY A 680 45.33 6.50 18.15
C GLY A 680 43.88 6.80 18.51
N GLY A 681 42.91 5.97 18.11
CA GLY A 681 41.50 6.14 18.46
C GLY A 681 40.77 7.30 17.78
N THR A 682 41.23 7.73 16.59
CA THR A 682 40.69 8.86 15.82
C THR A 682 39.18 8.76 15.56
N PHE A 683 38.69 7.56 15.24
CA PHE A 683 37.27 7.31 14.97
C PHE A 683 36.58 6.61 16.14
N ARG A 684 35.28 6.87 16.34
CA ARG A 684 34.45 6.20 17.36
C ARG A 684 33.56 5.13 16.72
N ILE A 685 33.51 3.94 17.30
CA ILE A 685 32.51 2.91 17.02
C ILE A 685 31.64 2.77 18.27
N HIS A 686 30.37 3.12 18.13
CA HIS A 686 29.37 3.08 19.20
C HIS A 686 28.31 2.02 18.88
N ILE A 687 28.02 1.15 19.84
CA ILE A 687 27.11 0.00 19.65
C ILE A 687 26.10 -0.11 20.79
N ASN A 688 24.82 -0.07 20.46
CA ASN A 688 23.70 -0.37 21.34
C ASN A 688 22.97 -1.62 20.82
N ALA A 689 22.94 -2.69 21.61
CA ALA A 689 22.19 -3.89 21.27
C ALA A 689 21.32 -4.37 22.44
N THR A 690 20.07 -4.74 22.17
CA THR A 690 19.27 -5.46 23.19
C THR A 690 19.76 -6.90 23.38
N ASN A 691 20.13 -7.58 22.29
CA ASN A 691 20.58 -8.98 22.30
C ASN A 691 22.11 -9.08 22.26
N SER A 692 22.70 -9.94 21.42
CA SER A 692 24.14 -10.22 21.46
C SER A 692 24.97 -9.28 20.58
N ILE A 693 26.24 -9.11 20.96
CA ILE A 693 27.28 -8.49 20.11
C ILE A 693 28.38 -9.53 19.86
N SER A 694 28.75 -9.72 18.59
CA SER A 694 29.89 -10.54 18.18
C SER A 694 30.85 -9.70 17.35
N ILE A 695 32.11 -9.59 17.79
CA ILE A 695 33.17 -8.86 17.08
C ILE A 695 34.26 -9.85 16.68
N ARG A 696 34.49 -9.98 15.38
CA ARG A 696 35.54 -10.81 14.79
C ARG A 696 36.64 -9.96 14.17
N SER A 697 37.83 -10.54 14.08
CA SER A 697 38.95 -9.92 13.39
C SER A 697 38.88 -10.22 11.90
N ARG A 698 39.06 -9.19 11.06
CA ARG A 698 39.43 -9.34 9.65
C ARG A 698 40.96 -9.44 9.57
N GLN A 699 41.46 -10.46 8.87
CA GLN A 699 42.87 -10.66 8.52
C GLN A 699 43.16 -10.13 7.12
#